data_AF-A0AAV0CYM3-F1
#
_entry.id   AF-A0AAV0CYM3-F1
#
_cell.length_a   1.000
_cell.length_b   1.000
_cell.length_c   1.000
_cell.angle_alpha   90.00
_cell.angle_beta   90.00
_cell.angle_gamma   90.00
#
_symmetry.space_group_name_H-M   'P 1'
#
loop_
_entity.id
_entity.type
_entity.pdbx_description
1 polymer ?
#
loop_
_entity_poly.entity_id
_entity_poly.type
_entity_poly.pdbx_seq_one_letter_code
_entity_poly.pdbx_strand_id
1 'polypeptide(L)'
;MLEVLIRKSQCCRHLRLLEKHCPIPSLDEVLERVSFEDYQGNQSTVNPGAKDPKHSDELMGDSFSSETRERSEAQHSKIRPSVCYSLKKQVVSFIWAVCRNIVPPDLLGIPSNWRILTKNISRLIQMRRYEKFSFNQCLHKVKISRFPLLSGMFKDCGGIGALDVVKHKVLHCWIFWFFSYLVVPLVQANFYVTETEHENQEVLYYRKSIWNQVKAEGRASLNDQQFLELDVPSVSKILRNRAFGFSRARFRPKKNGLRILENLKAPSRIRVKLASQFSDLKKAYPMGKVKYEYFRSVNCALRDLHAVLKGVQVKEPVKLGSSVFNYNDVYNKLVPFLMNIKNGSATIPDAYIIVSDVAKAFDTINQDKLLTVMESIVSDEEYALEKSFQVVCTKRSLWVNQNLTLAHDNIIPSNAFRPLHHVFVKQERGRNVKKGELTFYLNEHIKRNVLLMDTKFYLQCLGIPQGSVISSLLCSFYYGYLENNLIFPFLEKVCKSGNGCEDELVEHMPKYLLLRLIDDFLFISTSRLQASSFFCRLRRGFHEFNCYMNEEKFGLNFDMNHLLGLRSNRLYAGDDGISFLRWSGLFVNCCTLEIQADYTRYLSTHLSSTQTVIWKGRPVRELKSKLCRYLRPKCHPIFFDSNINSAAVVRLNIYQAFLLCAMKFHCYISDLARIARLSTKSYFDVLETSLRHMKKRIKHIKKFTSEIPPIIEVEMGEIEWLGLIAYIRVLMRKQSRYRELLPLLKSKLMAVRYPESLSPALKYATDDIHSSTLWKIRY
;
A
#
# COMPACT_ATOMS: atom_id res chain seq x y z
N MET A 1 -20.25 -5.04 -44.00
CA MET A 1 -19.95 -4.28 -42.75
C MET A 1 -18.62 -4.68 -42.11
N LEU A 2 -18.34 -5.97 -41.89
CA LEU A 2 -17.07 -6.42 -41.31
C LEU A 2 -15.87 -6.06 -42.21
N GLU A 3 -15.97 -6.26 -43.52
CA GLU A 3 -14.95 -5.85 -44.50
C GLU A 3 -14.67 -4.34 -44.45
N VAL A 4 -15.72 -3.51 -44.32
CA VAL A 4 -15.58 -2.06 -44.17
C VAL A 4 -14.83 -1.72 -42.88
N LEU A 5 -15.13 -2.42 -41.78
CA LEU A 5 -14.44 -2.24 -40.50
C LEU A 5 -12.96 -2.63 -40.61
N ILE A 6 -12.64 -3.74 -41.28
CA ILE A 6 -11.26 -4.20 -41.51
C ILE A 6 -10.50 -3.22 -42.41
N ARG A 7 -11.10 -2.79 -43.52
CA ARG A 7 -10.50 -1.79 -44.42
C ARG A 7 -10.25 -0.47 -43.68
N LYS A 8 -11.22 0.01 -42.90
CA LYS A 8 -11.06 1.23 -42.09
C LYS A 8 -10.02 1.07 -41.00
N SER A 9 -9.88 -0.10 -40.38
CA SER A 9 -8.84 -0.34 -39.37
C SER A 9 -7.44 -0.32 -39.99
N GLN A 10 -7.26 -0.91 -41.18
CA GLN A 10 -6.00 -0.88 -41.93
C GLN A 10 -5.63 0.54 -42.38
N CYS A 11 -6.60 1.36 -42.78
CA CYS A 11 -6.35 2.76 -43.19
C CYS A 11 -6.27 3.75 -42.01
N CYS A 12 -6.61 3.34 -40.78
CA CYS A 12 -6.67 4.25 -39.63
C CYS A 12 -5.27 4.62 -39.15
N ARG A 13 -4.91 5.91 -39.31
CA ARG A 13 -3.68 6.51 -38.77
C ARG A 13 -3.81 6.78 -37.26
N HIS A 14 -4.04 5.73 -36.47
CA HIS A 14 -4.28 5.81 -35.04
C HIS A 14 -3.13 6.47 -34.26
N LEU A 15 -1.87 6.37 -34.72
CA LEU A 15 -0.75 7.08 -34.11
C LEU A 15 -0.86 8.61 -34.21
N ARG A 16 -1.36 9.15 -35.34
CA ARG A 16 -1.64 10.60 -35.46
C ARG A 16 -2.77 11.05 -34.54
N LEU A 17 -3.78 10.19 -34.35
CA LEU A 17 -4.82 10.44 -33.36
C LEU A 17 -4.27 10.38 -31.93
N LEU A 18 -3.33 9.47 -31.65
CA LEU A 18 -2.67 9.40 -30.36
C LEU A 18 -1.93 10.71 -30.07
N GLU A 19 -1.12 11.17 -31.03
CA GLU A 19 -0.42 12.48 -30.99
C GLU A 19 -1.38 13.63 -30.70
N LYS A 20 -2.47 13.73 -31.45
CA LYS A 20 -3.46 14.80 -31.28
C LYS A 20 -4.18 14.77 -29.93
N HIS A 21 -4.59 13.59 -29.47
CA HIS A 21 -5.50 13.47 -28.32
C HIS A 21 -4.78 13.28 -26.98
N CYS A 22 -3.55 12.78 -26.99
CA CYS A 22 -2.78 12.49 -25.77
C CYS A 22 -1.35 13.05 -25.83
N PRO A 23 -1.08 14.28 -26.30
CA PRO A 23 0.26 14.75 -26.65
C PRO A 23 1.29 14.51 -25.54
N ILE A 24 2.56 14.32 -25.91
CA ILE A 24 3.63 14.19 -24.93
C ILE A 24 3.83 15.58 -24.31
N PRO A 25 3.58 15.76 -23.00
CA PRO A 25 3.72 17.06 -22.37
C PRO A 25 5.19 17.47 -22.29
N SER A 26 5.47 18.78 -22.34
CA SER A 26 6.80 19.33 -22.05
C SER A 26 7.16 19.14 -20.58
N LEU A 27 8.45 19.24 -20.23
CA LEU A 27 8.89 19.09 -18.84
C LEU A 27 8.26 20.15 -17.93
N ASP A 28 8.07 21.37 -18.44
CA ASP A 28 7.42 22.47 -17.71
C ASP A 28 5.92 22.20 -17.49
N GLU A 29 5.20 21.66 -18.48
CA GLU A 29 3.80 21.23 -18.30
C GLU A 29 3.68 20.07 -17.29
N VAL A 30 4.67 19.19 -17.25
CA VAL A 30 4.75 18.08 -16.28
C VAL A 30 4.97 18.64 -14.88
N LEU A 31 5.85 19.64 -14.73
CA LEU A 31 6.15 20.31 -13.46
C LEU A 31 4.96 21.15 -12.97
N GLU A 32 4.30 21.93 -13.83
CA GLU A 32 3.09 22.67 -13.48
C GLU A 32 1.97 21.74 -13.01
N ARG A 33 1.83 20.55 -13.59
CA ARG A 33 0.83 19.55 -13.15
C ARG A 33 1.13 18.98 -11.78
N VAL A 34 2.41 18.78 -11.44
CA VAL A 34 2.84 18.38 -10.10
C VAL A 34 2.62 19.53 -9.11
N SER A 35 3.00 20.75 -9.50
CA SER A 35 2.81 21.96 -8.70
C SER A 35 1.33 22.29 -8.48
N PHE A 36 0.44 22.13 -9.45
CA PHE A 36 -1.01 22.36 -9.27
C PHE A 36 -1.67 21.34 -8.33
N GLU A 37 -1.15 20.11 -8.27
CA GLU A 37 -1.61 19.11 -7.31
C GLU A 37 -1.15 19.45 -5.88
N ASP A 38 0.06 20.02 -5.73
CA ASP A 38 0.65 20.49 -4.48
C ASP A 38 0.15 21.90 -4.03
N TYR A 39 -0.20 22.81 -4.96
CA TYR A 39 -0.59 24.22 -4.70
C TYR A 39 -2.09 24.48 -4.56
N GLN A 40 -2.98 23.53 -4.84
CA GLN A 40 -4.38 23.58 -4.32
C GLN A 40 -4.44 23.32 -2.80
N GLY A 41 -3.48 23.89 -2.06
CA GLY A 41 -3.33 23.87 -0.61
C GLY A 41 -3.63 25.22 0.04
N ASN A 42 -3.77 26.32 -0.71
CA ASN A 42 -4.14 27.64 -0.17
C ASN A 42 -5.01 28.44 -1.16
N GLN A 43 -6.33 28.29 -1.10
CA GLN A 43 -7.24 29.37 -1.51
C GLN A 43 -8.43 29.41 -0.56
N SER A 44 -8.29 30.19 0.50
CA SER A 44 -9.40 30.83 1.19
C SER A 44 -9.60 32.22 0.60
N THR A 45 -10.83 32.46 0.12
CA THR A 45 -11.58 33.73 0.15
C THR A 45 -10.81 35.03 -0.15
N VAL A 46 -11.02 35.60 -1.35
CA VAL A 46 -10.85 37.04 -1.56
C VAL A 46 -12.08 37.58 -2.29
N ASN A 47 -12.80 38.48 -1.61
CA ASN A 47 -13.86 39.33 -2.17
C ASN A 47 -13.24 40.31 -3.18
N PRO A 48 -13.90 40.61 -4.31
CA PRO A 48 -13.44 41.64 -5.23
C PRO A 48 -13.99 43.02 -4.81
N GLY A 49 -13.11 43.95 -4.46
CA GLY A 49 -13.52 45.34 -4.27
C GLY A 49 -12.46 46.26 -3.68
N ALA A 50 -11.62 46.85 -4.54
CA ALA A 50 -11.21 48.27 -4.51
C ALA A 50 -10.11 48.51 -5.56
N LYS A 51 -10.26 49.59 -6.32
CA LYS A 51 -9.31 50.11 -7.31
C LYS A 51 -8.31 51.07 -6.64
N ASP A 52 -7.05 51.10 -7.09
CA ASP A 52 -6.30 52.24 -7.68
C ASP A 52 -4.98 52.52 -6.87
N PRO A 53 -3.99 53.33 -7.33
CA PRO A 53 -2.84 52.86 -8.13
C PRO A 53 -1.44 53.37 -7.64
N LYS A 54 -0.37 52.86 -8.29
CA LYS A 54 1.00 53.43 -8.49
C LYS A 54 1.77 54.08 -7.31
N HIS A 55 3.00 53.60 -7.06
CA HIS A 55 4.21 54.42 -7.19
C HIS A 55 5.49 53.57 -7.22
N SER A 56 6.39 53.98 -8.10
CA SER A 56 7.81 53.61 -8.19
C SER A 56 8.59 54.09 -6.96
N ASP A 57 9.66 53.39 -6.59
CA ASP A 57 10.99 53.99 -6.50
C ASP A 57 12.07 52.90 -6.30
N GLU A 58 13.10 53.00 -7.13
CA GLU A 58 14.38 52.32 -7.02
C GLU A 58 15.23 53.01 -5.94
N LEU A 59 16.04 52.25 -5.18
CA LEU A 59 17.44 52.59 -4.92
C LEU A 59 18.21 51.44 -4.25
N MET A 60 19.29 51.09 -4.95
CA MET A 60 20.42 50.18 -4.71
C MET A 60 21.00 50.08 -3.29
N GLY A 61 21.61 48.91 -3.00
CA GLY A 61 22.56 48.71 -1.90
C GLY A 61 23.13 47.29 -1.85
N ASP A 62 24.27 47.11 -2.53
CA ASP A 62 25.15 45.93 -2.67
C ASP A 62 25.21 44.88 -1.55
N SER A 63 25.34 43.60 -1.96
CA SER A 63 26.25 42.66 -1.29
C SER A 63 26.60 41.43 -2.15
N PHE A 64 27.80 41.48 -2.70
CA PHE A 64 28.77 40.39 -2.88
C PHE A 64 28.27 38.98 -3.22
N SER A 65 28.36 38.65 -4.51
CA SER A 65 28.40 37.28 -5.04
C SER A 65 29.77 36.64 -4.80
N SER A 66 29.81 35.59 -3.98
CA SER A 66 30.93 34.64 -3.90
C SER A 66 30.52 33.32 -4.53
N GLU A 67 30.95 33.11 -5.77
CA GLU A 67 30.86 31.85 -6.50
C GLU A 67 31.52 30.72 -5.70
N THR A 68 30.75 29.68 -5.36
CA THR A 68 31.32 28.36 -5.04
C THR A 68 30.85 27.39 -6.11
N ARG A 69 31.81 26.95 -6.91
CA ARG A 69 31.68 26.07 -8.07
C ARG A 69 31.00 24.74 -7.71
N GLU A 70 29.72 24.63 -8.01
CA GLU A 70 29.10 23.33 -8.26
C GLU A 70 29.63 22.80 -9.60
N ARG A 71 30.36 21.70 -9.54
CA ARG A 71 30.74 20.93 -10.74
C ARG A 71 29.47 20.54 -11.49
N SER A 72 29.37 21.06 -12.70
CA SER A 72 28.44 20.71 -13.75
C SER A 72 28.32 19.19 -13.96
N GLU A 73 27.35 18.55 -13.32
CA GLU A 73 26.80 17.29 -13.79
C GLU A 73 25.86 17.58 -14.97
N ALA A 74 26.10 16.86 -16.07
CA ALA A 74 25.42 17.02 -17.34
C ALA A 74 23.89 17.08 -17.22
N GLN A 75 23.30 18.00 -17.99
CA GLN A 75 21.87 18.11 -18.28
C GLN A 75 21.33 16.83 -18.93
N HIS A 76 21.07 15.78 -18.15
CA HIS A 76 20.21 14.69 -18.56
C HIS A 76 18.76 15.07 -18.24
N SER A 77 17.94 15.13 -19.29
CA SER A 77 16.49 15.27 -19.27
C SER A 77 15.84 14.18 -18.37
N LYS A 78 15.72 14.41 -17.07
CA LYS A 78 15.17 13.40 -16.13
C LYS A 78 13.66 13.30 -16.30
N ILE A 79 13.20 12.28 -17.04
CA ILE A 79 11.80 11.87 -17.10
C ILE A 79 11.37 11.44 -15.69
N ARG A 80 10.36 12.09 -15.11
CA ARG A 80 9.86 11.72 -13.76
C ARG A 80 8.86 10.56 -13.85
N PRO A 81 9.15 9.38 -13.26
CA PRO A 81 8.29 8.22 -13.44
C PRO A 81 6.93 8.34 -12.77
N SER A 82 6.77 9.15 -11.72
CA SER A 82 5.51 9.28 -10.98
C SER A 82 4.47 10.17 -11.63
N VAL A 83 4.79 10.88 -12.71
CA VAL A 83 3.89 11.89 -13.27
C VAL A 83 2.90 11.28 -14.26
N CYS A 84 1.69 11.85 -14.29
CA CYS A 84 0.66 11.49 -15.25
C CYS A 84 0.97 12.08 -16.65
N TYR A 85 1.48 11.26 -17.56
CA TYR A 85 1.77 11.68 -18.94
C TYR A 85 0.53 11.70 -19.85
N SER A 86 -0.52 10.94 -19.52
CA SER A 86 -1.77 10.94 -20.29
C SER A 86 -2.97 10.94 -19.34
N LEU A 87 -3.70 12.05 -19.33
CA LEU A 87 -4.88 12.22 -18.51
C LEU A 87 -5.97 11.22 -18.94
N LYS A 88 -6.73 10.69 -17.97
CA LYS A 88 -7.82 9.75 -18.27
C LYS A 88 -8.83 10.31 -19.30
N LYS A 89 -9.09 11.62 -19.28
CA LYS A 89 -9.96 12.29 -20.28
C LYS A 89 -9.35 12.27 -21.69
N GLN A 90 -8.03 12.48 -21.81
CA GLN A 90 -7.30 12.40 -23.07
C GLN A 90 -7.35 10.97 -23.63
N VAL A 91 -7.09 9.96 -22.79
CA VAL A 91 -7.18 8.53 -23.16
C VAL A 91 -8.57 8.18 -23.69
N VAL A 92 -9.64 8.64 -23.03
CA VAL A 92 -11.02 8.45 -23.51
C VAL A 92 -11.25 9.12 -24.86
N SER A 93 -10.76 10.36 -25.02
CA SER A 93 -10.87 11.12 -26.27
C SER A 93 -10.19 10.39 -27.43
N PHE A 94 -8.98 9.90 -27.21
CA PHE A 94 -8.22 9.10 -28.16
C PHE A 94 -8.96 7.82 -28.57
N ILE A 95 -9.36 6.99 -27.60
CA ILE A 95 -10.06 5.73 -27.87
C ILE A 95 -11.33 6.00 -28.67
N TRP A 96 -12.10 7.01 -28.27
CA TRP A 96 -13.33 7.36 -28.96
C TRP A 96 -13.10 7.87 -30.38
N ALA A 97 -12.06 8.68 -30.60
CA ALA A 97 -11.66 9.15 -31.93
C ALA A 97 -11.28 7.99 -32.85
N VAL A 98 -10.53 7.00 -32.35
CA VAL A 98 -10.18 5.80 -33.12
C VAL A 98 -11.44 4.97 -33.44
N CYS A 99 -12.31 4.74 -32.44
CA CYS A 99 -13.57 4.01 -32.65
C CYS A 99 -14.46 4.66 -33.71
N ARG A 100 -14.58 6.00 -33.73
CA ARG A 100 -15.36 6.72 -34.75
C ARG A 100 -14.79 6.63 -36.16
N ASN A 101 -13.47 6.49 -36.29
CA ASN A 101 -12.83 6.34 -37.59
C ASN A 101 -12.93 4.91 -38.13
N ILE A 102 -12.88 3.91 -37.25
CA ILE A 102 -12.88 2.49 -37.64
C ILE A 102 -14.30 1.93 -37.80
N VAL A 103 -15.19 2.22 -36.86
CA VAL A 103 -16.51 1.58 -36.80
C VAL A 103 -17.51 2.33 -37.70
N PRO A 104 -18.21 1.64 -38.61
CA PRO A 104 -19.28 2.24 -39.42
C PRO A 104 -20.38 2.91 -38.57
N PRO A 105 -20.94 4.06 -39.01
CA PRO A 105 -21.99 4.77 -38.27
C PRO A 105 -23.20 3.90 -37.88
N ASP A 106 -23.64 3.00 -38.77
CA ASP A 106 -24.80 2.13 -38.51
C ASP A 106 -24.58 1.15 -37.35
N LEU A 107 -23.31 0.80 -37.07
CA LEU A 107 -22.90 -0.04 -35.95
C LEU A 107 -22.61 0.76 -34.67
N LEU A 108 -22.29 2.05 -34.77
CA LEU A 108 -22.14 2.93 -33.60
C LEU A 108 -23.47 3.49 -33.09
N GLY A 109 -24.48 3.50 -33.96
CA GLY A 109 -25.77 4.13 -33.70
C GLY A 109 -25.75 5.63 -33.95
N ILE A 110 -26.75 6.34 -33.45
CA ILE A 110 -26.87 7.81 -33.61
C ILE A 110 -26.13 8.57 -32.49
N PRO A 111 -25.92 9.91 -32.60
CA PRO A 111 -25.14 10.70 -31.64
C PRO A 111 -25.55 10.57 -30.16
N SER A 112 -26.81 10.24 -29.85
CA SER A 112 -27.21 9.98 -28.46
C SER A 112 -26.52 8.73 -27.88
N ASN A 113 -26.43 7.64 -28.66
CA ASN A 113 -25.72 6.42 -28.24
C ASN A 113 -24.21 6.62 -28.23
N TRP A 114 -23.68 7.48 -29.10
CA TRP A 114 -22.26 7.86 -29.08
C TRP A 114 -21.85 8.46 -27.74
N ARG A 115 -22.63 9.40 -27.22
CA ARG A 115 -22.39 9.99 -25.89
C ARG A 115 -22.43 8.95 -24.79
N ILE A 116 -23.35 7.99 -24.87
CA ILE A 116 -23.48 6.89 -23.89
C ILE A 116 -22.27 5.95 -23.97
N LEU A 117 -21.87 5.52 -25.17
CA LEU A 117 -20.70 4.66 -25.38
C LEU A 117 -19.42 5.34 -24.91
N THR A 118 -19.24 6.62 -25.24
CA THR A 118 -18.11 7.43 -24.74
C THR A 118 -18.11 7.48 -23.21
N LYS A 119 -19.27 7.65 -22.58
CA LYS A 119 -19.40 7.63 -21.11
C LYS A 119 -19.09 6.25 -20.52
N ASN A 120 -19.45 5.17 -21.21
CA ASN A 120 -19.14 3.80 -20.77
C ASN A 120 -17.65 3.49 -20.93
N ILE A 121 -16.99 3.95 -22.00
CA ILE A 121 -15.52 3.94 -22.16
C ILE A 121 -14.88 4.76 -21.03
N SER A 122 -15.38 5.96 -20.77
CA SER A 122 -14.88 6.80 -19.68
C SER A 122 -14.96 6.12 -18.33
N ARG A 123 -16.02 5.35 -18.06
CA ARG A 123 -16.15 4.57 -16.83
C ARG A 123 -15.09 3.47 -16.75
N LEU A 124 -14.83 2.76 -17.85
CA LEU A 124 -13.77 1.74 -17.93
C LEU A 124 -12.39 2.34 -17.64
N ILE A 125 -12.05 3.48 -18.26
CA ILE A 125 -10.75 4.14 -18.08
C ILE A 125 -10.58 4.76 -16.68
N GLN A 126 -11.69 5.11 -16.02
CA GLN A 126 -11.67 5.63 -14.65
C GLN A 126 -11.54 4.56 -13.57
N MET A 127 -11.62 3.27 -13.92
CA MET A 127 -11.60 2.20 -12.94
C MET A 127 -10.28 2.11 -12.19
N ARG A 128 -10.38 1.69 -10.92
CA ARG A 128 -9.23 1.43 -10.06
C ARG A 128 -8.71 0.02 -10.25
N ARG A 129 -7.48 -0.20 -9.81
CA ARG A 129 -6.89 -1.54 -9.75
C ARG A 129 -7.80 -2.47 -8.91
N TYR A 130 -8.00 -3.69 -9.41
CA TYR A 130 -8.88 -4.73 -8.85
C TYR A 130 -10.38 -4.51 -9.02
N GLU A 131 -10.82 -3.40 -9.60
CA GLU A 131 -12.21 -3.29 -10.02
C GLU A 131 -12.44 -4.09 -11.31
N LYS A 132 -13.67 -4.59 -11.49
CA LYS A 132 -14.06 -5.37 -12.66
C LYS A 132 -15.12 -4.61 -13.46
N PHE A 133 -14.83 -4.33 -14.73
CA PHE A 133 -15.82 -3.77 -15.64
C PHE A 133 -16.71 -4.89 -16.15
N SER A 134 -18.00 -4.76 -15.90
CA SER A 134 -18.95 -5.81 -16.20
C SER A 134 -19.76 -5.51 -17.46
N PHE A 135 -20.24 -6.57 -18.11
CA PHE A 135 -21.01 -6.43 -19.34
C PHE A 135 -22.24 -5.51 -19.20
N ASN A 136 -22.94 -5.54 -18.05
CA ASN A 136 -24.07 -4.64 -17.78
C ASN A 136 -23.65 -3.16 -17.77
N GLN A 137 -22.39 -2.87 -17.43
CA GLN A 137 -21.84 -1.50 -17.47
C GLN A 137 -21.54 -1.07 -18.90
N CYS A 138 -21.12 -1.99 -19.79
CA CYS A 138 -20.98 -1.72 -21.21
C CYS A 138 -22.33 -1.31 -21.85
N LEU A 139 -23.41 -1.99 -21.44
CA LEU A 139 -24.77 -1.75 -21.92
C LEU A 139 -25.51 -0.61 -21.21
N HIS A 140 -24.96 -0.06 -20.13
CA HIS A 140 -25.71 0.87 -19.29
C HIS A 140 -26.21 2.08 -20.08
N LYS A 141 -27.54 2.27 -20.11
CA LYS A 141 -28.28 3.30 -20.85
C LYS A 141 -28.18 3.23 -22.38
N VAL A 142 -27.55 2.20 -22.96
CA VAL A 142 -27.51 2.00 -24.42
C VAL A 142 -28.91 1.62 -24.90
N LYS A 143 -29.44 2.33 -25.91
CA LYS A 143 -30.78 2.08 -26.45
C LYS A 143 -30.71 1.37 -27.79
N ILE A 144 -31.46 0.27 -27.94
CA ILE A 144 -31.50 -0.54 -29.18
C ILE A 144 -32.08 0.26 -30.34
N SER A 145 -33.17 1.00 -30.09
CA SER A 145 -33.87 1.85 -31.08
C SER A 145 -33.01 2.96 -31.69
N ARG A 146 -31.78 3.13 -31.22
CA ARG A 146 -30.84 4.15 -31.64
C ARG A 146 -29.69 3.59 -32.48
N PHE A 147 -29.79 2.34 -32.93
CA PHE A 147 -28.92 1.71 -33.92
C PHE A 147 -29.69 1.52 -35.24
N PRO A 148 -29.32 2.23 -36.32
CA PRO A 148 -29.98 2.12 -37.62
C PRO A 148 -30.04 0.69 -38.14
N LEU A 149 -28.93 -0.05 -38.03
CA LEU A 149 -28.85 -1.45 -38.45
C LEU A 149 -29.91 -2.32 -37.76
N LEU A 150 -30.03 -2.23 -36.43
CA LEU A 150 -30.98 -3.04 -35.66
C LEU A 150 -32.43 -2.56 -35.78
N SER A 151 -32.61 -1.27 -36.11
CA SER A 151 -33.93 -0.70 -36.35
C SER A 151 -34.49 -1.06 -37.72
N GLY A 152 -33.62 -1.27 -38.72
CA GLY A 152 -34.00 -1.58 -40.10
C GLY A 152 -34.05 -3.07 -40.44
N MET A 153 -33.46 -3.94 -39.61
CA MET A 153 -33.21 -5.34 -39.98
C MET A 153 -34.46 -6.18 -40.30
N PHE A 154 -35.67 -5.82 -39.84
CA PHE A 154 -36.87 -6.62 -40.08
C PHE A 154 -38.17 -5.81 -39.87
N LYS A 155 -38.53 -4.94 -40.82
CA LYS A 155 -39.85 -4.26 -40.81
C LYS A 155 -41.01 -5.18 -41.26
N ASP A 156 -40.71 -6.33 -41.87
CA ASP A 156 -41.71 -7.14 -42.62
C ASP A 156 -42.12 -8.49 -41.99
N CYS A 157 -41.85 -8.74 -40.70
CA CYS A 157 -42.26 -10.01 -40.06
C CYS A 157 -43.04 -9.77 -38.77
N GLY A 158 -44.36 -9.99 -38.82
CA GLY A 158 -45.37 -9.72 -37.79
C GLY A 158 -45.31 -10.54 -36.49
N GLY A 159 -44.12 -10.92 -36.02
CA GLY A 159 -43.91 -11.61 -34.74
C GLY A 159 -43.14 -10.75 -33.73
N ILE A 160 -43.84 -9.87 -33.01
CA ILE A 160 -43.25 -8.79 -32.18
C ILE A 160 -42.30 -9.33 -31.08
N GLY A 161 -42.58 -10.49 -30.49
CA GLY A 161 -41.83 -11.01 -29.33
C GLY A 161 -40.48 -11.70 -29.64
N ALA A 162 -40.44 -12.61 -30.62
CA ALA A 162 -39.24 -13.38 -30.94
C ALA A 162 -38.15 -12.52 -31.61
N LEU A 163 -38.58 -11.56 -32.43
CA LEU A 163 -37.71 -10.67 -33.17
C LEU A 163 -36.94 -9.71 -32.25
N ASP A 164 -37.58 -9.22 -31.19
CA ASP A 164 -36.95 -8.34 -30.21
C ASP A 164 -35.90 -9.07 -29.38
N VAL A 165 -36.11 -10.35 -29.05
CA VAL A 165 -35.10 -11.18 -28.39
C VAL A 165 -33.84 -11.31 -29.25
N VAL A 166 -33.98 -11.50 -30.57
CA VAL A 166 -32.85 -11.57 -31.50
C VAL A 166 -32.13 -10.22 -31.58
N LYS A 167 -32.84 -9.09 -31.73
CA LYS A 167 -32.24 -7.74 -31.73
C LYS A 167 -31.42 -7.49 -30.45
N HIS A 168 -31.96 -7.86 -29.29
CA HIS A 168 -31.27 -7.76 -28.01
C HIS A 168 -30.00 -8.62 -27.97
N LYS A 169 -30.06 -9.88 -28.43
CA LYS A 169 -28.90 -10.77 -28.51
C LYS A 169 -27.82 -10.22 -29.43
N VAL A 170 -28.18 -9.74 -30.62
CA VAL A 170 -27.22 -9.15 -31.57
C VAL A 170 -26.56 -7.92 -30.98
N LEU A 171 -27.32 -7.00 -30.36
CA LEU A 171 -26.75 -5.84 -29.67
C LEU A 171 -25.80 -6.28 -28.55
N HIS A 172 -26.18 -7.29 -27.77
CA HIS A 172 -25.36 -7.78 -26.68
C HIS A 172 -24.01 -8.32 -27.18
N CYS A 173 -24.03 -9.16 -28.21
CA CYS A 173 -22.82 -9.68 -28.85
C CYS A 173 -21.97 -8.54 -29.43
N TRP A 174 -22.60 -7.56 -30.09
CA TRP A 174 -21.92 -6.41 -30.65
C TRP A 174 -21.22 -5.55 -29.58
N ILE A 175 -21.91 -5.20 -28.50
CA ILE A 175 -21.34 -4.40 -27.41
C ILE A 175 -20.26 -5.17 -26.66
N PHE A 176 -20.43 -6.47 -26.48
CA PHE A 176 -19.38 -7.32 -25.91
C PHE A 176 -18.14 -7.30 -26.81
N TRP A 177 -18.33 -7.43 -28.12
CA TRP A 177 -17.24 -7.38 -29.08
C TRP A 177 -16.54 -6.00 -29.08
N PHE A 178 -17.31 -4.92 -29.13
CA PHE A 178 -16.82 -3.53 -29.15
C PHE A 178 -15.92 -3.23 -27.94
N PHE A 179 -16.30 -3.65 -26.74
CA PHE A 179 -15.47 -3.42 -25.56
C PHE A 179 -14.28 -4.39 -25.47
N SER A 180 -14.51 -5.70 -25.69
CA SER A 180 -13.50 -6.73 -25.43
C SER A 180 -12.44 -6.84 -26.53
N TYR A 181 -12.81 -6.59 -27.78
CA TYR A 181 -11.96 -6.83 -28.95
C TYR A 181 -11.54 -5.55 -29.69
N LEU A 182 -12.13 -4.40 -29.36
CA LEU A 182 -11.71 -3.11 -29.91
C LEU A 182 -11.18 -2.18 -28.79
N VAL A 183 -12.03 -1.77 -27.85
CA VAL A 183 -11.65 -0.77 -26.82
C VAL A 183 -10.49 -1.25 -25.94
N VAL A 184 -10.59 -2.45 -25.35
CA VAL A 184 -9.54 -2.97 -24.46
C VAL A 184 -8.21 -3.20 -25.20
N PRO A 185 -8.19 -3.85 -26.39
CA PRO A 185 -6.96 -3.97 -27.18
C PRO A 185 -6.34 -2.62 -27.59
N LEU A 186 -7.15 -1.60 -27.93
CA LEU A 186 -6.64 -0.26 -28.23
C LEU A 186 -5.90 0.36 -27.05
N VAL A 187 -6.41 0.19 -25.83
CA VAL A 187 -5.71 0.62 -24.61
C VAL A 187 -4.39 -0.13 -24.46
N GLN A 188 -4.41 -1.46 -24.57
CA GLN A 188 -3.24 -2.32 -24.37
C GLN A 188 -2.12 -2.08 -25.37
N ALA A 189 -2.49 -1.79 -26.62
CA ALA A 189 -1.54 -1.52 -27.71
C ALA A 189 -0.81 -0.17 -27.51
N ASN A 190 -1.54 0.87 -27.08
CA ASN A 190 -1.00 2.24 -27.06
C ASN A 190 -0.48 2.70 -25.69
N PHE A 191 -0.97 2.10 -24.60
CA PHE A 191 -0.63 2.52 -23.24
C PHE A 191 -0.07 1.38 -22.38
N TYR A 192 0.87 1.72 -21.52
CA TYR A 192 1.21 0.96 -20.32
C TYR A 192 0.37 1.49 -19.16
N VAL A 193 -0.37 0.60 -18.50
CA VAL A 193 -1.30 0.95 -17.41
C VAL A 193 -0.75 0.39 -16.11
N THR A 194 -0.44 1.25 -15.15
CA THR A 194 0.17 0.85 -13.87
C THR A 194 -0.20 1.79 -12.74
N GLU A 195 -0.15 1.30 -11.52
CA GLU A 195 -0.31 2.09 -10.30
C GLU A 195 1.03 2.69 -9.83
N THR A 196 1.02 3.86 -9.19
CA THR A 196 2.20 4.41 -8.50
C THR A 196 2.26 3.91 -7.06
N GLU A 197 3.39 4.11 -6.37
CA GLU A 197 3.51 3.77 -4.94
C GLU A 197 2.57 4.57 -4.04
N HIS A 198 2.32 5.84 -4.38
CA HIS A 198 1.63 6.80 -3.52
C HIS A 198 0.13 6.96 -3.83
N GLU A 199 -0.33 6.64 -5.05
CA GLU A 199 -1.74 6.82 -5.46
C GLU A 199 -2.66 5.62 -5.17
N ASN A 200 -2.27 4.77 -4.21
CA ASN A 200 -3.08 3.64 -3.74
C ASN A 200 -3.53 2.70 -4.87
N GLN A 201 -4.82 2.72 -5.24
CA GLN A 201 -5.42 1.86 -6.25
C GLN A 201 -5.72 2.60 -7.56
N GLU A 202 -5.38 3.88 -7.68
CA GLU A 202 -5.52 4.60 -8.94
C GLU A 202 -4.50 4.09 -9.97
N VAL A 203 -4.92 4.10 -11.22
CA VAL A 203 -4.11 3.66 -12.36
C VAL A 203 -3.78 4.85 -13.24
N LEU A 204 -2.52 4.92 -13.64
CA LEU A 204 -1.99 5.90 -14.57
C LEU A 204 -1.78 5.26 -15.95
N TYR A 205 -1.83 6.11 -16.98
CA TYR A 205 -1.69 5.72 -18.37
C TYR A 205 -0.42 6.37 -18.93
N TYR A 206 0.54 5.55 -19.33
CA TYR A 206 1.77 5.98 -19.98
C TYR A 206 1.72 5.54 -21.43
N ARG A 207 2.04 6.43 -22.38
CA ARG A 207 2.29 5.98 -23.76
C ARG A 207 3.42 4.95 -23.76
N LYS A 208 3.35 3.93 -24.62
CA LYS A 208 4.40 2.89 -24.69
C LYS A 208 5.80 3.47 -24.94
N SER A 209 5.92 4.51 -25.78
CA SER A 209 7.19 5.18 -26.06
C SER A 209 7.82 5.76 -24.80
N ILE A 210 7.04 6.54 -24.03
CA ILE A 210 7.48 7.14 -22.75
C ILE A 210 7.82 6.05 -21.75
N TRP A 211 6.96 5.04 -21.61
CA TRP A 211 7.22 3.95 -20.66
C TRP A 211 8.49 3.17 -21.01
N ASN A 212 8.82 3.01 -22.28
CA ASN A 212 10.07 2.38 -22.70
C ASN A 212 11.30 3.21 -22.32
N GLN A 213 11.22 4.54 -22.39
CA GLN A 213 12.27 5.45 -21.91
C GLN A 213 12.43 5.34 -20.39
N VAL A 214 11.33 5.42 -19.63
CA VAL A 214 11.32 5.22 -18.16
C VAL A 214 11.94 3.87 -17.78
N LYS A 215 11.61 2.80 -18.50
CA LYS A 215 12.22 1.47 -18.28
C LYS A 215 13.72 1.45 -18.62
N ALA A 216 14.15 2.17 -19.64
CA ALA A 216 15.56 2.22 -20.03
C ALA A 216 16.40 2.94 -18.96
N GLU A 217 15.95 4.11 -18.50
CA GLU A 217 16.56 4.84 -17.38
C GLU A 217 16.54 4.00 -16.09
N GLY A 218 15.42 3.36 -15.80
CA GLY A 218 15.28 2.42 -14.69
C GLY A 218 16.33 1.31 -14.74
N ARG A 219 16.52 0.68 -15.89
CA ARG A 219 17.55 -0.37 -16.05
C ARG A 219 18.97 0.16 -15.90
N ALA A 220 19.28 1.32 -16.46
CA ALA A 220 20.59 1.94 -16.30
C ALA A 220 20.91 2.13 -14.81
N SER A 221 19.97 2.70 -14.04
CA SER A 221 20.14 2.91 -12.60
C SER A 221 20.29 1.63 -11.76
N LEU A 222 19.97 0.45 -12.30
CA LEU A 222 20.04 -0.85 -11.63
C LEU A 222 21.33 -1.62 -11.96
N ASN A 223 21.84 -1.41 -13.17
CA ASN A 223 23.01 -2.12 -13.68
C ASN A 223 24.33 -1.66 -13.05
N ASP A 224 24.35 -0.49 -12.39
CA ASP A 224 25.61 0.08 -11.92
C ASP A 224 26.24 -0.72 -10.77
N GLN A 225 25.47 -1.42 -9.91
CA GLN A 225 26.02 -2.24 -8.81
C GLN A 225 25.13 -3.41 -8.32
N GLN A 226 23.83 -3.46 -8.66
CA GLN A 226 22.88 -4.39 -8.03
C GLN A 226 22.57 -5.64 -8.87
N PHE A 227 22.56 -5.51 -10.19
CA PHE A 227 22.16 -6.57 -11.10
C PHE A 227 23.15 -6.75 -12.24
N LEU A 228 23.52 -8.00 -12.51
CA LEU A 228 24.39 -8.39 -13.62
C LEU A 228 23.58 -9.06 -14.72
N GLU A 229 23.63 -8.56 -15.95
CA GLU A 229 22.96 -9.21 -17.09
C GLU A 229 23.59 -10.58 -17.38
N LEU A 230 22.74 -11.60 -17.60
CA LEU A 230 23.17 -12.96 -17.92
C LEU A 230 22.71 -13.40 -19.31
N ASP A 231 23.55 -14.21 -19.97
CA ASP A 231 23.18 -14.94 -21.17
C ASP A 231 22.36 -16.20 -20.84
N VAL A 232 21.66 -16.73 -21.85
CA VAL A 232 20.79 -17.91 -21.68
C VAL A 232 21.58 -19.15 -21.21
N PRO A 233 22.78 -19.46 -21.75
CA PRO A 233 23.61 -20.56 -21.25
C PRO A 233 23.96 -20.47 -19.75
N SER A 234 24.37 -19.29 -19.25
CA SER A 234 24.69 -19.11 -17.83
C SER A 234 23.47 -19.32 -16.95
N VAL A 235 22.31 -18.80 -17.37
CA VAL A 235 21.04 -19.05 -16.69
C VAL A 235 20.73 -20.55 -16.66
N SER A 236 20.85 -21.25 -17.78
CA SER A 236 20.63 -22.70 -17.82
C SER A 236 21.58 -23.47 -16.89
N LYS A 237 22.84 -23.06 -16.76
CA LYS A 237 23.79 -23.67 -15.81
C LYS A 237 23.35 -23.49 -14.36
N ILE A 238 22.89 -22.29 -13.97
CA ILE A 238 22.36 -22.02 -12.63
C ILE A 238 21.11 -22.88 -12.36
N LEU A 239 20.17 -22.91 -13.31
CA LEU A 239 18.89 -23.57 -13.13
C LEU A 239 18.99 -25.10 -13.03
N ARG A 240 19.98 -25.74 -13.69
CA ARG A 240 20.18 -27.20 -13.62
C ARG A 240 20.57 -27.70 -12.24
N ASN A 241 21.23 -26.86 -11.44
CA ASN A 241 21.76 -27.27 -10.13
C ASN A 241 20.73 -27.19 -9.01
N ARG A 242 19.50 -26.74 -9.28
CA ARG A 242 18.50 -26.48 -8.25
C ARG A 242 17.10 -26.81 -8.73
N ALA A 243 16.20 -26.95 -7.76
CA ALA A 243 14.83 -27.35 -8.03
C ALA A 243 13.86 -26.18 -8.24
N PHE A 244 14.30 -24.93 -8.38
CA PHE A 244 13.43 -23.78 -8.64
C PHE A 244 13.99 -22.86 -9.73
N GLY A 245 13.10 -22.12 -10.39
CA GLY A 245 13.46 -21.36 -11.58
C GLY A 245 13.92 -19.93 -11.28
N PHE A 246 13.46 -19.00 -12.11
CA PHE A 246 13.68 -17.56 -11.97
C PHE A 246 12.37 -16.82 -11.66
N SER A 247 12.48 -15.59 -11.17
CA SER A 247 11.35 -14.69 -10.92
C SER A 247 11.11 -13.76 -12.12
N ARG A 248 9.89 -13.23 -12.26
CA ARG A 248 9.59 -12.19 -13.27
C ARG A 248 9.42 -10.84 -12.59
N ALA A 249 10.09 -9.82 -13.09
CA ALA A 249 9.95 -8.46 -12.56
C ALA A 249 8.91 -7.64 -13.31
N ARG A 250 8.31 -6.69 -12.58
CA ARG A 250 7.62 -5.53 -13.14
C ARG A 250 8.08 -4.25 -12.43
N PHE A 251 8.08 -3.14 -13.15
CA PHE A 251 8.35 -1.83 -12.57
C PHE A 251 7.07 -1.17 -12.05
N ARG A 252 7.19 -0.53 -10.89
CA ARG A 252 6.16 0.33 -10.30
C ARG A 252 6.76 1.71 -10.05
N PRO A 253 6.15 2.81 -10.54
CA PRO A 253 6.68 4.15 -10.30
C PRO A 253 6.69 4.57 -8.84
N LYS A 254 7.77 5.24 -8.43
CA LYS A 254 7.95 6.00 -7.18
C LYS A 254 8.09 7.49 -7.50
N LYS A 255 8.00 8.37 -6.49
CA LYS A 255 8.17 9.83 -6.64
C LYS A 255 9.43 10.20 -7.44
N ASN A 256 10.57 9.62 -7.08
CA ASN A 256 11.87 9.91 -7.70
C ASN A 256 12.56 8.66 -8.28
N GLY A 257 11.81 7.68 -8.82
CA GLY A 257 12.42 6.49 -9.41
C GLY A 257 11.46 5.34 -9.66
N LEU A 258 11.98 4.13 -9.81
CA LEU A 258 11.19 2.91 -10.01
C LEU A 258 11.41 1.91 -8.88
N ARG A 259 10.35 1.17 -8.54
CA ARG A 259 10.42 -0.03 -7.69
C ARG A 259 10.33 -1.27 -8.54
N ILE A 260 11.27 -2.19 -8.39
CA ILE A 260 11.14 -3.54 -8.95
C ILE A 260 10.22 -4.36 -8.05
N LEU A 261 9.28 -5.07 -8.66
CA LEU A 261 8.42 -6.05 -7.98
C LEU A 261 8.61 -7.41 -8.63
N GLU A 262 9.21 -8.34 -7.89
CA GLU A 262 9.46 -9.69 -8.36
C GLU A 262 8.31 -10.64 -8.01
N ASN A 263 7.88 -11.45 -8.99
CA ASN A 263 6.89 -12.49 -8.77
C ASN A 263 7.57 -13.83 -8.50
N LEU A 264 7.90 -14.10 -7.23
CA LEU A 264 8.48 -15.36 -6.76
C LEU A 264 7.45 -16.44 -6.44
N LYS A 265 6.15 -16.14 -6.57
CA LYS A 265 5.05 -17.10 -6.34
C LYS A 265 4.68 -17.88 -7.60
N ALA A 266 4.92 -17.31 -8.78
CA ALA A 266 4.62 -17.97 -10.04
C ALA A 266 5.71 -19.01 -10.39
N PRO A 267 5.34 -20.16 -10.95
CA PRO A 267 6.30 -21.06 -11.59
C PRO A 267 6.91 -20.41 -12.82
N SER A 268 8.10 -20.85 -13.21
CA SER A 268 8.79 -20.36 -14.41
C SER A 268 9.10 -21.48 -15.38
N ARG A 269 9.26 -21.11 -16.65
CA ARG A 269 9.61 -22.03 -17.72
C ARG A 269 10.59 -21.37 -18.67
N ILE A 270 11.56 -22.15 -19.15
CA ILE A 270 12.55 -21.71 -20.14
C ILE A 270 12.45 -22.58 -21.39
N ARG A 271 12.65 -21.96 -22.55
CA ARG A 271 12.66 -22.67 -23.83
C ARG A 271 14.01 -23.36 -23.98
N VAL A 272 14.02 -24.67 -24.20
CA VAL A 272 15.24 -25.42 -24.48
C VAL A 272 15.38 -25.54 -25.99
N LYS A 273 16.46 -24.99 -26.57
CA LYS A 273 16.88 -25.37 -27.92
C LYS A 273 17.61 -26.71 -27.79
N LEU A 274 17.08 -27.78 -28.40
CA LEU A 274 17.85 -29.00 -28.55
C LEU A 274 19.05 -28.65 -29.45
N ALA A 275 20.28 -28.83 -28.95
CA ALA A 275 21.40 -28.97 -29.86
C ALA A 275 21.10 -30.20 -30.71
N SER A 276 21.00 -30.01 -32.02
CA SER A 276 20.81 -31.07 -33.00
C SER A 276 22.06 -31.95 -33.04
N GLN A 277 22.16 -32.87 -32.09
CA GLN A 277 23.09 -34.01 -32.14
C GLN A 277 22.28 -35.27 -32.45
N PHE A 278 21.63 -35.27 -33.61
CA PHE A 278 21.27 -36.48 -34.35
C PHE A 278 21.08 -36.01 -35.79
N SER A 279 22.15 -36.11 -36.57
CA SER A 279 22.06 -36.21 -38.02
C SER A 279 21.27 -37.48 -38.36
N ASP A 280 20.53 -37.37 -39.47
CA ASP A 280 20.03 -38.49 -40.28
C ASP A 280 18.74 -39.21 -39.82
N LEU A 281 17.57 -38.63 -40.17
CA LEU A 281 16.75 -39.08 -41.32
C LEU A 281 15.37 -38.36 -41.36
N LYS A 282 15.16 -37.60 -42.44
CA LYS A 282 13.91 -37.41 -43.23
C LYS A 282 12.53 -37.48 -42.52
N LYS A 283 11.82 -36.35 -42.43
CA LYS A 283 10.63 -35.96 -43.24
C LYS A 283 9.86 -34.78 -42.62
N ALA A 284 9.32 -33.96 -43.51
CA ALA A 284 8.74 -32.64 -43.26
C ALA A 284 7.42 -32.65 -42.45
N TYR A 285 7.42 -31.95 -41.31
CA TYR A 285 6.26 -31.31 -40.71
C TYR A 285 6.70 -29.95 -40.11
N PRO A 286 6.15 -28.81 -40.52
CA PRO A 286 6.55 -27.50 -39.99
C PRO A 286 5.76 -27.17 -38.71
N MET A 287 6.09 -27.84 -37.60
CA MET A 287 5.78 -27.39 -36.23
C MET A 287 6.75 -28.10 -35.29
N GLY A 288 7.99 -27.61 -35.19
CA GLY A 288 8.93 -28.11 -34.19
C GLY A 288 8.33 -27.95 -32.79
N LYS A 289 8.01 -29.07 -32.11
CA LYS A 289 7.52 -29.06 -30.73
C LYS A 289 8.53 -28.34 -29.86
N VAL A 290 8.25 -27.09 -29.51
CA VAL A 290 9.10 -26.30 -28.62
C VAL A 290 9.04 -26.93 -27.23
N LYS A 291 10.12 -27.60 -26.82
CA LYS A 291 10.23 -28.19 -25.48
C LYS A 291 10.54 -27.09 -24.46
N TYR A 292 9.77 -27.07 -23.37
CA TYR A 292 9.97 -26.18 -22.25
C TYR A 292 10.43 -26.99 -21.04
N GLU A 293 11.41 -26.47 -20.32
CA GLU A 293 11.75 -26.94 -18.99
C GLU A 293 10.95 -26.15 -17.96
N TYR A 294 10.35 -26.84 -17.00
CA TYR A 294 9.42 -26.28 -16.02
C TYR A 294 10.03 -26.32 -14.64
N PHE A 295 9.93 -25.20 -13.93
CA PHE A 295 10.42 -25.07 -12.57
C PHE A 295 9.28 -24.67 -11.63
N ARG A 296 9.28 -25.24 -10.44
CA ARG A 296 8.43 -24.75 -9.34
C ARG A 296 8.84 -23.33 -8.96
N SER A 297 7.90 -22.61 -8.33
CA SER A 297 8.15 -21.26 -7.87
C SER A 297 9.18 -21.22 -6.74
N VAL A 298 9.94 -20.13 -6.65
CA VAL A 298 10.97 -19.94 -5.63
C VAL A 298 10.36 -20.06 -4.22
N ASN A 299 9.21 -19.41 -3.99
CA ASN A 299 8.51 -19.48 -2.71
C ASN A 299 7.99 -20.89 -2.36
N CYS A 300 7.81 -21.77 -3.36
CA CYS A 300 7.47 -23.17 -3.11
C CYS A 300 8.70 -23.95 -2.60
N ALA A 301 9.88 -23.72 -3.19
CA ALA A 301 11.11 -24.36 -2.77
C ALA A 301 11.61 -23.87 -1.40
N LEU A 302 11.37 -22.60 -1.06
CA LEU A 302 11.78 -22.01 0.23
C LEU A 302 10.79 -22.26 1.38
N ARG A 303 9.76 -23.07 1.18
CA ARG A 303 8.68 -23.26 2.16
C ARG A 303 9.19 -23.81 3.50
N ASP A 304 10.12 -24.75 3.43
CA ASP A 304 10.66 -25.44 4.61
C ASP A 304 11.58 -24.51 5.38
N LEU A 305 12.49 -23.83 4.70
CA LEU A 305 13.31 -22.78 5.29
C LEU A 305 12.44 -21.68 5.92
N HIS A 306 11.37 -21.25 5.25
CA HIS A 306 10.44 -20.28 5.82
C HIS A 306 9.78 -20.81 7.11
N ALA A 307 9.40 -22.09 7.16
CA ALA A 307 8.82 -22.70 8.35
C ALA A 307 9.83 -22.79 9.51
N VAL A 308 11.09 -23.12 9.23
CA VAL A 308 12.19 -23.14 10.21
C VAL A 308 12.43 -21.72 10.75
N LEU A 309 12.63 -20.73 9.88
CA LEU A 309 12.84 -19.33 10.29
C LEU A 309 11.67 -18.78 11.11
N LYS A 310 10.45 -19.18 10.77
CA LYS A 310 9.26 -18.88 11.57
C LYS A 310 9.28 -19.54 12.94
N GLY A 311 9.76 -20.77 13.04
CA GLY A 311 9.97 -21.46 14.31
C GLY A 311 11.02 -20.77 15.18
N VAL A 312 12.19 -20.45 14.60
CA VAL A 312 13.25 -19.71 15.31
C VAL A 312 12.76 -18.34 15.78
N GLN A 313 11.96 -17.64 14.97
CA GLN A 313 11.32 -16.38 15.37
C GLN A 313 10.52 -16.51 16.69
N VAL A 314 9.89 -17.65 16.94
CA VAL A 314 9.07 -17.89 18.14
C VAL A 314 9.92 -18.43 19.29
N LYS A 315 10.83 -19.38 19.01
CA LYS A 315 11.66 -20.02 20.04
C LYS A 315 12.74 -19.09 20.60
N GLU A 316 13.32 -18.23 19.76
CA GLU A 316 14.46 -17.38 20.10
C GLU A 316 14.23 -15.91 19.70
N PRO A 317 13.29 -15.20 20.33
CA PRO A 317 12.96 -13.82 19.99
C PRO A 317 14.14 -12.85 20.18
N VAL A 318 15.10 -13.18 21.04
CA VAL A 318 16.32 -12.37 21.28
C VAL A 318 17.14 -12.21 20.00
N LYS A 319 17.20 -13.24 19.13
CA LYS A 319 17.90 -13.17 17.83
C LYS A 319 17.34 -12.09 16.88
N LEU A 320 16.11 -11.63 17.12
CA LEU A 320 15.44 -10.59 16.33
C LEU A 320 15.67 -9.17 16.86
N GLY A 321 16.38 -9.03 17.99
CA GLY A 321 16.68 -7.75 18.62
C GLY A 321 15.42 -6.95 18.93
N SER A 322 15.38 -5.71 18.45
CA SER A 322 14.29 -4.77 18.68
C SER A 322 13.06 -4.99 17.77
N SER A 323 13.08 -6.02 16.91
CA SER A 323 12.03 -6.24 15.92
C SER A 323 10.63 -6.34 16.53
N VAL A 324 9.67 -5.77 15.81
CA VAL A 324 8.23 -5.94 15.98
C VAL A 324 7.62 -6.27 14.62
N PHE A 325 6.59 -7.10 14.57
CA PHE A 325 5.94 -7.54 13.33
C PHE A 325 4.50 -7.06 13.20
N ASN A 326 3.90 -6.63 14.30
CA ASN A 326 2.52 -6.16 14.36
C ASN A 326 2.29 -5.25 15.59
N TYR A 327 1.11 -4.62 15.67
CA TYR A 327 0.80 -3.71 16.77
C TYR A 327 0.64 -4.38 18.15
N ASN A 328 0.42 -5.70 18.23
CA ASN A 328 0.47 -6.40 19.52
C ASN A 328 1.91 -6.42 20.04
N ASP A 329 2.89 -6.73 19.19
CA ASP A 329 4.31 -6.73 19.58
C ASP A 329 4.74 -5.33 20.02
N VAL A 330 4.30 -4.28 19.30
CA VAL A 330 4.51 -2.88 19.68
C VAL A 330 3.90 -2.61 21.05
N TYR A 331 2.63 -2.96 21.24
CA TYR A 331 1.91 -2.73 22.48
C TYR A 331 2.56 -3.43 23.68
N ASN A 332 2.93 -4.70 23.53
CA ASN A 332 3.56 -5.49 24.60
C ASN A 332 4.92 -4.93 25.04
N LYS A 333 5.67 -4.29 24.14
CA LYS A 333 6.94 -3.62 24.49
C LYS A 333 6.75 -2.18 24.98
N LEU A 334 5.78 -1.46 24.41
CA LEU A 334 5.56 -0.04 24.68
C LEU A 334 4.86 0.23 26.01
N VAL A 335 3.83 -0.55 26.36
CA VAL A 335 3.02 -0.30 27.57
C VAL A 335 3.86 -0.43 28.85
N PRO A 336 4.64 -1.51 29.07
CA PRO A 336 5.47 -1.62 30.27
C PRO A 336 6.48 -0.48 30.38
N PHE A 337 7.09 -0.08 29.25
CA PHE A 337 8.04 1.03 29.21
C PHE A 337 7.39 2.36 29.59
N LEU A 338 6.23 2.69 29.00
CA LEU A 338 5.52 3.94 29.30
C LEU A 338 5.01 3.98 30.75
N MET A 339 4.53 2.85 31.29
CA MET A 339 4.12 2.78 32.69
C MET A 339 5.31 2.98 33.63
N ASN A 340 6.46 2.37 33.33
CA ASN A 340 7.66 2.55 34.14
C ASN A 340 8.13 4.02 34.17
N ILE A 341 8.09 4.70 33.02
CA ILE A 341 8.45 6.12 32.93
C ILE A 341 7.47 7.02 33.70
N LYS A 342 6.19 6.63 33.77
CA LYS A 342 5.15 7.38 34.49
C LYS A 342 5.15 7.13 36.00
N ASN A 343 5.59 5.95 36.46
CA ASN A 343 5.41 5.49 37.84
C ASN A 343 6.32 6.15 38.90
N GLY A 344 6.93 7.31 38.63
CA GLY A 344 7.81 8.01 39.59
C GLY A 344 7.56 9.53 39.73
N SER A 345 6.66 10.13 38.96
CA SER A 345 6.39 11.57 38.99
C SER A 345 5.01 11.90 38.44
N ALA A 346 4.36 12.94 38.98
CA ALA A 346 3.13 13.52 38.41
C ALA A 346 3.35 14.14 37.02
N THR A 347 4.61 14.35 36.63
CA THR A 347 5.05 14.86 35.31
C THR A 347 5.88 13.79 34.59
N ILE A 348 5.55 13.52 33.33
CA ILE A 348 6.33 12.62 32.47
C ILE A 348 7.72 13.27 32.28
N PRO A 349 8.82 12.56 32.56
CA PRO A 349 10.16 13.10 32.32
C PRO A 349 10.36 13.38 30.83
N ASP A 350 11.23 14.33 30.50
CA ASP A 350 11.52 14.68 29.11
C ASP A 350 11.89 13.44 28.29
N ALA A 351 11.10 13.19 27.26
CA ALA A 351 11.27 12.06 26.37
C ALA A 351 11.90 12.52 25.05
N TYR A 352 13.01 11.90 24.68
CA TYR A 352 13.76 12.17 23.46
C TYR A 352 13.50 11.05 22.47
N ILE A 353 12.82 11.39 21.37
CA ILE A 353 12.31 10.44 20.39
C ILE A 353 13.10 10.58 19.10
N ILE A 354 13.52 9.45 18.54
CA ILE A 354 14.17 9.36 17.24
C ILE A 354 13.39 8.38 16.38
N VAL A 355 12.98 8.84 15.21
CA VAL A 355 12.43 8.00 14.15
C VAL A 355 13.39 8.00 12.97
N SER A 356 13.70 6.82 12.43
CA SER A 356 14.58 6.69 11.27
C SER A 356 14.16 5.54 10.36
N ASP A 357 14.49 5.64 9.08
CA ASP A 357 14.15 4.68 8.02
C ASP A 357 15.43 4.21 7.37
N VAL A 358 15.68 2.90 7.32
CA VAL A 358 16.86 2.38 6.61
C VAL A 358 16.71 2.63 5.10
N ALA A 359 17.69 3.28 4.50
CA ALA A 359 17.69 3.57 3.08
C ALA A 359 17.79 2.27 2.26
N LYS A 360 16.75 1.98 1.48
CA LYS A 360 16.70 0.82 0.55
C LYS A 360 17.00 -0.52 1.24
N ALA A 361 16.47 -0.75 2.45
CA ALA A 361 16.80 -1.88 3.32
C ALA A 361 16.99 -3.25 2.64
N PHE A 362 16.05 -3.69 1.81
CA PHE A 362 16.20 -4.99 1.11
C PHE A 362 17.28 -4.95 0.01
N ASP A 363 17.43 -3.82 -0.67
CA ASP A 363 18.27 -3.70 -1.86
C ASP A 363 19.75 -3.45 -1.49
N THR A 364 20.05 -3.14 -0.22
CA THR A 364 21.40 -2.85 0.28
C THR A 364 21.99 -3.94 1.17
N ILE A 365 21.20 -4.92 1.64
CA ILE A 365 21.72 -6.01 2.48
C ILE A 365 22.98 -6.64 1.87
N ASN A 366 24.06 -6.67 2.65
CA ASN A 366 25.27 -7.39 2.28
C ASN A 366 24.99 -8.90 2.35
N GLN A 367 25.04 -9.55 1.19
CA GLN A 367 24.69 -10.96 1.04
C GLN A 367 25.63 -11.89 1.81
N ASP A 368 26.94 -11.62 1.82
CA ASP A 368 27.92 -12.46 2.53
C ASP A 368 27.71 -12.34 4.04
N LYS A 369 27.60 -11.10 4.54
CA LYS A 369 27.33 -10.87 5.96
C LYS A 369 25.98 -11.50 6.37
N LEU A 370 24.96 -11.43 5.51
CA LEU A 370 23.68 -12.10 5.76
C LEU A 370 23.87 -13.60 5.92
N LEU A 371 24.60 -14.26 5.01
CA LEU A 371 24.84 -15.70 5.11
C LEU A 371 25.57 -16.07 6.41
N THR A 372 26.60 -15.31 6.80
CA THR A 372 27.28 -15.48 8.10
C THR A 372 26.32 -15.31 9.28
N VAL A 373 25.44 -14.30 9.25
CA VAL A 373 24.42 -14.16 10.29
C VAL A 373 23.51 -15.39 10.32
N MET A 374 23.08 -15.88 9.16
CA MET A 374 22.16 -17.02 9.06
C MET A 374 22.75 -18.34 9.57
N GLU A 375 24.07 -18.51 9.55
CA GLU A 375 24.74 -19.66 10.17
C GLU A 375 24.51 -19.73 11.69
N SER A 376 24.43 -18.57 12.37
CA SER A 376 24.11 -18.50 13.81
C SER A 376 22.61 -18.67 14.11
N ILE A 377 21.76 -18.41 13.12
CA ILE A 377 20.29 -18.50 13.25
C ILE A 377 19.82 -19.94 13.01
N VAL A 378 20.35 -20.60 11.98
CA VAL A 378 20.04 -22.00 11.63
C VAL A 378 21.17 -22.89 12.18
N SER A 379 21.22 -23.02 13.50
CA SER A 379 22.31 -23.72 14.22
C SER A 379 22.20 -25.24 14.14
N ASP A 380 21.01 -25.78 14.38
CA ASP A 380 20.76 -27.21 14.59
C ASP A 380 21.00 -28.02 13.30
N GLU A 381 21.49 -29.25 13.45
CA GLU A 381 21.81 -30.13 12.32
C GLU A 381 20.56 -30.64 11.57
N GLU A 382 19.46 -30.87 12.29
CA GLU A 382 18.18 -31.29 11.72
C GLU A 382 17.00 -30.54 12.35
N TYR A 383 16.01 -30.23 11.53
CA TYR A 383 14.75 -29.61 11.96
C TYR A 383 13.58 -30.52 11.59
N ALA A 384 12.81 -30.93 12.57
CA ALA A 384 11.55 -31.63 12.34
C ALA A 384 10.47 -30.63 11.94
N LEU A 385 9.81 -30.86 10.80
CA LEU A 385 8.67 -30.05 10.36
C LEU A 385 7.37 -30.82 10.59
N GLU A 386 6.30 -30.07 10.85
CA GLU A 386 4.95 -30.60 11.01
C GLU A 386 4.02 -29.98 10.00
N LYS A 387 3.17 -30.84 9.43
CA LYS A 387 2.18 -30.43 8.45
C LYS A 387 0.79 -30.60 9.06
N SER A 388 0.06 -29.50 9.14
CA SER A 388 -1.31 -29.48 9.63
C SER A 388 -2.26 -28.96 8.55
N PHE A 389 -3.46 -29.53 8.52
CA PHE A 389 -4.54 -29.06 7.68
C PHE A 389 -5.63 -28.44 8.55
N GLN A 390 -5.81 -27.13 8.40
CA GLN A 390 -6.88 -26.42 9.06
C GLN A 390 -8.07 -26.32 8.11
N VAL A 391 -9.16 -26.99 8.44
CA VAL A 391 -10.44 -26.88 7.73
C VAL A 391 -11.24 -25.74 8.37
N VAL A 392 -11.29 -24.61 7.68
CA VAL A 392 -12.09 -23.45 8.07
C VAL A 392 -13.48 -23.61 7.47
N CYS A 393 -14.43 -24.04 8.29
CA CYS A 393 -15.83 -24.18 7.90
C CYS A 393 -16.62 -22.95 8.35
N THR A 394 -16.84 -22.03 7.43
CA THR A 394 -17.80 -20.93 7.63
C THR A 394 -19.17 -21.35 7.15
N LYS A 395 -20.25 -20.67 7.60
CA LYS A 395 -21.64 -20.91 7.16
C LYS A 395 -21.87 -20.90 5.63
N ARG A 396 -20.88 -20.50 4.81
CA ARG A 396 -21.01 -20.31 3.36
C ARG A 396 -19.85 -20.87 2.53
N SER A 397 -18.81 -21.38 3.17
CA SER A 397 -17.61 -21.83 2.47
C SER A 397 -16.73 -22.68 3.37
N LEU A 398 -16.17 -23.74 2.78
CA LEU A 398 -15.17 -24.60 3.36
C LEU A 398 -13.82 -24.27 2.71
N TRP A 399 -12.82 -23.98 3.52
CA TRP A 399 -11.46 -23.71 3.06
C TRP A 399 -10.52 -24.67 3.78
N VAL A 400 -9.59 -25.27 3.06
CA VAL A 400 -8.51 -26.07 3.64
C VAL A 400 -7.24 -25.24 3.55
N ASN A 401 -6.72 -24.85 4.71
CA ASN A 401 -5.41 -24.21 4.82
C ASN A 401 -4.39 -25.27 5.20
N GLN A 402 -3.38 -25.43 4.35
CA GLN A 402 -2.21 -26.22 4.69
C GLN A 402 -1.18 -25.33 5.39
N ASN A 403 -0.83 -25.68 6.61
CA ASN A 403 0.21 -25.01 7.37
C ASN A 403 1.42 -25.96 7.53
N LEU A 404 2.61 -25.42 7.32
CA LEU A 404 3.87 -26.09 7.60
C LEU A 404 4.58 -25.28 8.68
N THR A 405 4.91 -25.92 9.80
CA THR A 405 5.53 -25.28 10.96
C THR A 405 6.70 -26.12 11.44
N LEU A 406 7.66 -25.48 12.11
CA LEU A 406 8.66 -26.21 12.87
C LEU A 406 7.95 -27.03 13.96
N ALA A 407 8.34 -28.28 14.17
CA ALA A 407 7.85 -29.10 15.26
C ALA A 407 8.19 -28.40 16.59
N HIS A 408 7.18 -28.25 17.43
CA HIS A 408 7.35 -27.70 18.78
C HIS A 408 6.95 -28.78 19.77
N ASP A 409 7.75 -28.90 20.83
CA ASP A 409 7.28 -29.53 22.05
C ASP A 409 6.18 -28.62 22.63
N ASN A 410 4.92 -28.98 22.38
CA ASN A 410 3.73 -28.48 23.08
C ASN A 410 3.36 -26.98 23.02
N ILE A 411 3.63 -26.26 21.91
CA ILE A 411 3.04 -24.92 21.71
C ILE A 411 1.96 -24.97 20.63
N ILE A 412 0.70 -25.00 21.07
CA ILE A 412 -0.47 -24.75 20.22
C ILE A 412 -0.28 -23.37 19.56
N PRO A 413 -0.38 -23.23 18.23
CA PRO A 413 -0.16 -21.94 17.58
C PRO A 413 -1.12 -20.89 18.14
N SER A 414 -0.56 -19.86 18.76
CA SER A 414 -1.22 -18.71 19.42
C SER A 414 -1.96 -17.76 18.45
N ASN A 415 -2.35 -18.25 17.28
CA ASN A 415 -3.29 -17.55 16.40
C ASN A 415 -4.72 -17.71 16.94
N ALA A 416 -5.00 -16.96 18.00
CA ALA A 416 -6.32 -16.50 18.45
C ALA A 416 -7.49 -17.41 18.04
N PHE A 417 -7.79 -18.36 18.93
CA PHE A 417 -9.04 -19.12 18.98
C PHE A 417 -10.24 -18.26 18.60
N ARG A 418 -10.89 -18.61 17.48
CA ARG A 418 -12.29 -18.24 17.21
C ARG A 418 -13.13 -19.50 17.35
N PRO A 419 -13.97 -19.65 18.39
CA PRO A 419 -14.64 -20.92 18.70
C PRO A 419 -15.69 -21.39 17.69
N LEU A 420 -16.00 -20.62 16.65
CA LEU A 420 -17.27 -20.83 15.93
C LEU A 420 -17.14 -21.64 14.62
N HIS A 421 -15.95 -21.79 14.02
CA HIS A 421 -15.85 -22.18 12.59
C HIS A 421 -14.57 -22.94 12.14
N HIS A 422 -13.81 -23.58 13.04
CA HIS A 422 -12.54 -24.22 12.68
C HIS A 422 -12.46 -25.66 13.20
N VAL A 423 -12.13 -26.62 12.31
CA VAL A 423 -11.76 -28.00 12.67
C VAL A 423 -10.33 -28.21 12.16
N PHE A 424 -9.41 -28.56 13.05
CA PHE A 424 -8.08 -29.03 12.64
C PHE A 424 -8.18 -30.53 12.37
N VAL A 425 -7.74 -30.96 11.19
CA VAL A 425 -7.75 -32.37 10.80
C VAL A 425 -6.31 -32.81 10.59
N LYS A 426 -5.93 -33.84 11.35
CA LYS A 426 -4.72 -34.66 11.27
C LYS A 426 -3.39 -33.89 11.17
N GLN A 427 -2.64 -33.92 12.26
CA GLN A 427 -1.22 -33.60 12.31
C GLN A 427 -0.48 -34.81 11.72
N GLU A 428 0.01 -34.70 10.50
CA GLU A 428 0.94 -35.71 9.96
C GLU A 428 2.35 -35.32 10.41
N ARG A 429 3.10 -36.30 10.94
CA ARG A 429 4.53 -36.12 11.19
C ARG A 429 5.15 -35.72 9.86
N GLY A 430 5.64 -34.48 9.78
CA GLY A 430 6.23 -33.99 8.55
C GLY A 430 7.63 -34.55 8.35
N ARG A 431 8.35 -34.02 7.36
CA ARG A 431 9.71 -34.46 7.05
C ARG A 431 10.73 -33.77 7.96
N ASN A 432 11.79 -34.47 8.32
CA ASN A 432 12.99 -33.85 8.88
C ASN A 432 13.78 -33.22 7.74
N VAL A 433 14.27 -32.01 7.95
CA VAL A 433 15.08 -31.27 6.99
C VAL A 433 16.44 -31.01 7.60
N LYS A 434 17.50 -31.38 6.88
CA LYS A 434 18.89 -31.18 7.32
C LYS A 434 19.31 -29.73 7.10
N LYS A 435 20.18 -29.23 7.97
CA LYS A 435 20.83 -27.92 7.84
C LYS A 435 21.46 -27.72 6.46
N GLY A 436 22.16 -28.73 5.95
CA GLY A 436 22.76 -28.69 4.61
C GLY A 436 21.77 -28.40 3.48
N GLU A 437 20.55 -28.96 3.53
CA GLU A 437 19.49 -28.68 2.54
C GLU A 437 19.01 -27.22 2.65
N LEU A 438 18.79 -26.76 3.89
CA LEU A 438 18.35 -25.38 4.16
C LEU A 438 19.37 -24.35 3.70
N THR A 439 20.64 -24.55 4.06
CA THR A 439 21.77 -23.68 3.69
C THR A 439 21.97 -23.69 2.17
N PHE A 440 21.83 -24.84 1.51
CA PHE A 440 21.87 -24.92 0.05
C PHE A 440 20.81 -24.04 -0.61
N TYR A 441 19.54 -24.17 -0.19
CA TYR A 441 18.45 -23.38 -0.76
C TYR A 441 18.56 -21.89 -0.40
N LEU A 442 19.03 -21.55 0.79
CA LEU A 442 19.31 -20.18 1.18
C LEU A 442 20.40 -19.57 0.28
N ASN A 443 21.52 -20.27 0.10
CA ASN A 443 22.63 -19.79 -0.72
C ASN A 443 22.20 -19.61 -2.19
N GLU A 444 21.50 -20.60 -2.77
CA GLU A 444 20.95 -20.50 -4.12
C GLU A 444 19.96 -19.33 -4.26
N HIS A 445 19.19 -19.04 -3.22
CA HIS A 445 18.25 -17.92 -3.23
C HIS A 445 18.91 -16.56 -3.09
N ILE A 446 19.99 -16.44 -2.30
CA ILE A 446 20.64 -15.15 -2.03
C ILE A 446 21.70 -14.85 -3.09
N LYS A 447 22.62 -15.78 -3.37
CA LYS A 447 23.75 -15.57 -4.28
C LYS A 447 23.42 -15.84 -5.74
N ARG A 448 22.37 -16.61 -6.03
CA ARG A 448 22.01 -17.05 -7.38
C ARG A 448 20.57 -16.68 -7.77
N ASN A 449 20.02 -15.60 -7.21
CA ASN A 449 18.68 -15.14 -7.60
C ASN A 449 18.68 -14.64 -9.04
N VAL A 450 17.91 -15.30 -9.91
CA VAL A 450 17.77 -14.93 -11.32
C VAL A 450 16.43 -14.24 -11.53
N LEU A 451 16.48 -13.08 -12.17
CA LEU A 451 15.36 -12.22 -12.48
C LEU A 451 15.18 -12.07 -13.99
N LEU A 452 13.98 -12.30 -14.50
CA LEU A 452 13.60 -11.97 -15.88
C LEU A 452 12.95 -10.59 -15.93
N MET A 453 13.60 -9.63 -16.59
CA MET A 453 13.07 -8.30 -16.88
C MET A 453 12.88 -8.14 -18.39
N ASP A 454 11.63 -7.94 -18.82
CA ASP A 454 11.22 -7.95 -20.23
C ASP A 454 11.66 -9.26 -20.95
N THR A 455 12.77 -9.21 -21.68
CA THR A 455 13.34 -10.32 -22.47
C THR A 455 14.74 -10.74 -22.01
N LYS A 456 15.31 -10.08 -21.00
CA LYS A 456 16.68 -10.27 -20.54
C LYS A 456 16.73 -10.83 -19.12
N PHE A 457 17.72 -11.68 -18.86
CA PHE A 457 17.96 -12.26 -17.55
C PHE A 457 19.01 -11.47 -16.78
N TYR A 458 18.83 -11.36 -15.47
CA TYR A 458 19.73 -10.67 -14.57
C TYR A 458 19.96 -11.51 -13.32
N LEU A 459 21.18 -11.49 -12.81
CA LEU A 459 21.55 -12.01 -11.51
C LEU A 459 21.54 -10.88 -10.49
N GLN A 460 20.90 -11.08 -9.33
CA GLN A 460 20.96 -10.13 -8.23
C GLN A 460 22.26 -10.30 -7.43
N CYS A 461 23.11 -9.27 -7.45
CA CYS A 461 24.44 -9.30 -6.83
C CYS A 461 24.49 -8.59 -5.46
N LEU A 462 23.53 -7.70 -5.18
CA LEU A 462 23.42 -6.99 -3.90
C LEU A 462 21.97 -7.02 -3.40
N GLY A 463 21.81 -7.06 -2.07
CA GLY A 463 20.51 -7.13 -1.43
C GLY A 463 19.82 -8.48 -1.58
N ILE A 464 18.53 -8.50 -1.26
CA ILE A 464 17.65 -9.68 -1.28
C ILE A 464 16.38 -9.41 -2.10
N PRO A 465 15.78 -10.45 -2.71
CA PRO A 465 14.66 -10.24 -3.64
C PRO A 465 13.38 -9.78 -2.96
N GLN A 466 12.77 -8.73 -3.53
CA GLN A 466 11.49 -8.20 -3.06
C GLN A 466 10.33 -9.08 -3.56
N GLY A 467 9.67 -9.79 -2.65
CA GLY A 467 8.55 -10.69 -2.97
C GLY A 467 8.80 -12.16 -2.60
N SER A 468 10.01 -12.47 -2.11
CA SER A 468 10.31 -13.75 -1.49
C SER A 468 9.58 -13.87 -0.15
N VAL A 469 9.13 -15.07 0.17
CA VAL A 469 8.42 -15.36 1.42
C VAL A 469 9.31 -15.21 2.65
N ILE A 470 10.64 -15.32 2.50
CA ILE A 470 11.60 -15.23 3.61
C ILE A 470 12.29 -13.88 3.74
N SER A 471 12.27 -13.00 2.74
CA SER A 471 13.07 -11.76 2.76
C SER A 471 12.80 -10.86 3.96
N SER A 472 11.54 -10.76 4.40
CA SER A 472 11.21 -9.96 5.59
C SER A 472 11.82 -10.55 6.87
N LEU A 473 11.86 -11.89 7.02
CA LEU A 473 12.50 -12.52 8.17
C LEU A 473 14.02 -12.40 8.11
N LEU A 474 14.61 -12.62 6.93
CA LEU A 474 16.06 -12.45 6.72
C LEU A 474 16.49 -11.03 7.10
N CYS A 475 15.75 -10.02 6.63
CA CYS A 475 16.00 -8.63 6.99
C CYS A 475 15.85 -8.37 8.50
N SER A 476 14.83 -8.95 9.15
CA SER A 476 14.63 -8.81 10.59
C SER A 476 15.75 -9.45 11.42
N PHE A 477 16.22 -10.65 11.05
CA PHE A 477 17.35 -11.32 11.69
C PHE A 477 18.67 -10.57 11.43
N TYR A 478 18.88 -10.09 10.21
CA TYR A 478 20.07 -9.33 9.84
C TYR A 478 20.24 -8.07 10.70
N TYR A 479 19.18 -7.26 10.79
CA TYR A 479 19.21 -6.08 11.65
C TYR A 479 19.10 -6.42 13.14
N GLY A 480 18.48 -7.54 13.51
CA GLY A 480 18.48 -8.03 14.88
C GLY A 480 19.89 -8.38 15.36
N TYR A 481 20.68 -9.01 14.50
CA TYR A 481 22.09 -9.28 14.75
C TYR A 481 22.90 -7.98 14.85
N LEU A 482 22.69 -7.02 13.94
CA LEU A 482 23.31 -5.69 14.05
C LEU A 482 22.97 -5.01 15.38
N GLU A 483 21.71 -5.09 15.81
CA GLU A 483 21.24 -4.47 17.05
C GLU A 483 21.93 -5.08 18.27
N ASN A 484 21.90 -6.41 18.36
CA ASN A 484 22.47 -7.15 19.48
C ASN A 484 23.98 -6.97 19.61
N ASN A 485 24.71 -6.90 18.50
CA ASN A 485 26.17 -6.87 18.53
C ASN A 485 26.76 -5.45 18.50
N LEU A 486 26.03 -4.46 17.96
CA LEU A 486 26.56 -3.10 17.78
C LEU A 486 25.71 -2.03 18.48
N ILE A 487 24.38 -2.06 18.36
CA ILE A 487 23.53 -0.97 18.89
C ILE A 487 23.37 -1.08 20.41
N PHE A 488 22.94 -2.23 20.94
CA PHE A 488 22.73 -2.37 22.38
C PHE A 488 24.03 -2.18 23.17
N PRO A 489 25.18 -2.78 22.79
CA PRO A 489 26.44 -2.52 23.48
C PRO A 489 26.89 -1.06 23.41
N PHE A 490 26.59 -0.36 22.31
CA PHE A 490 26.84 1.08 22.19
C PHE A 490 25.98 1.88 23.16
N LEU A 491 24.67 1.61 23.24
CA LEU A 491 23.73 2.31 24.11
C LEU A 491 24.06 2.10 25.60
N GLU A 492 24.50 0.89 25.97
CA GLU A 492 24.92 0.56 27.33
C GLU A 492 26.18 1.33 27.75
N LYS A 493 27.19 1.44 26.86
CA LYS A 493 28.41 2.21 27.13
C LYS A 493 28.13 3.70 27.36
N VAL A 494 27.20 4.27 26.59
CA VAL A 494 26.79 5.68 26.74
C VAL A 494 26.08 5.90 28.08
N CYS A 495 25.27 4.92 28.54
CA CYS A 495 24.66 5.00 29.87
C CYS A 495 25.69 5.01 31.00
N LYS A 496 26.73 4.15 30.92
CA LYS A 496 27.77 4.04 31.97
C LYS A 496 28.66 5.29 32.05
N SER A 497 28.96 5.93 30.93
CA SER A 497 29.85 7.10 30.89
C SER A 497 29.21 8.39 31.42
N GLY A 498 27.88 8.42 31.63
CA GLY A 498 27.14 9.60 32.11
C GLY A 498 26.85 9.61 33.61
N ASN A 499 27.02 8.48 34.31
CA ASN A 499 26.79 8.35 35.75
C ASN A 499 28.14 8.17 36.46
N GLY A 500 28.75 9.26 36.92
CA GLY A 500 29.99 9.23 37.72
C GLY A 500 29.81 8.83 39.18
N CYS A 501 28.71 8.15 39.53
CA CYS A 501 28.47 7.65 40.88
C CYS A 501 28.15 6.16 40.80
N GLU A 502 29.02 5.36 41.41
CA GLU A 502 28.83 3.95 41.71
C GLU A 502 27.70 3.80 42.74
N ASP A 503 26.49 3.48 42.28
CA ASP A 503 25.47 2.88 43.14
C ASP A 503 25.03 1.56 42.47
N GLU A 504 25.60 0.46 42.97
CA GLU A 504 25.52 -0.90 42.43
C GLU A 504 24.21 -1.64 42.74
N LEU A 505 23.14 -0.99 43.23
CA LEU A 505 22.00 -1.72 43.83
C LEU A 505 20.59 -1.29 43.40
N VAL A 506 20.40 -0.80 42.17
CA VAL A 506 19.05 -0.72 41.58
C VAL A 506 19.01 -1.51 40.26
N GLU A 507 18.42 -2.70 40.32
CA GLU A 507 18.23 -3.61 39.19
C GLU A 507 17.63 -2.92 37.95
N HIS A 508 18.48 -2.84 36.92
CA HIS A 508 18.22 -2.92 35.48
C HIS A 508 16.78 -2.73 34.97
N MET A 509 16.33 -1.47 34.82
CA MET A 509 15.26 -1.14 33.87
C MET A 509 15.78 -0.16 32.81
N PRO A 510 15.56 -0.44 31.51
CA PRO A 510 16.17 0.36 30.45
C PRO A 510 15.56 1.76 30.43
N LYS A 511 16.43 2.78 30.50
CA LYS A 511 16.09 4.21 30.32
C LYS A 511 15.63 4.54 28.88
N TYR A 512 15.47 3.53 28.03
CA TYR A 512 15.11 3.66 26.63
C TYR A 512 14.30 2.48 26.10
N LEU A 513 13.62 2.70 24.99
CA LEU A 513 12.91 1.71 24.21
C LEU A 513 13.36 1.82 22.75
N LEU A 514 13.77 0.70 22.16
CA LEU A 514 14.02 0.58 20.73
C LEU A 514 12.99 -0.38 20.13
N LEU A 515 12.32 0.04 19.06
CA LEU A 515 11.40 -0.76 18.27
C LEU A 515 11.77 -0.65 16.80
N ARG A 516 11.73 -1.78 16.08
CA ARG A 516 11.94 -1.78 14.62
C ARG A 516 10.87 -2.58 13.90
N LEU A 517 10.14 -1.92 13.00
CA LEU A 517 9.25 -2.59 12.06
C LEU A 517 9.94 -2.70 10.70
N ILE A 518 10.58 -3.85 10.43
CA ILE A 518 11.44 -4.09 9.26
C ILE A 518 12.59 -3.09 9.19
N ASP A 519 12.39 -1.95 8.55
CA ASP A 519 13.35 -0.88 8.25
C ASP A 519 13.03 0.44 8.97
N ASP A 520 11.87 0.55 9.63
CA ASP A 520 11.42 1.76 10.33
C ASP A 520 11.71 1.62 11.84
N PHE A 521 12.67 2.40 12.33
CA PHE A 521 13.08 2.45 13.74
C PHE A 521 12.33 3.53 14.51
N LEU A 522 11.94 3.21 15.74
CA LEU A 522 11.48 4.14 16.77
C LEU A 522 12.33 3.92 18.02
N PHE A 523 13.00 4.98 18.46
CA PHE A 523 13.76 5.01 19.70
C PHE A 523 13.19 6.10 20.61
N ILE A 524 12.99 5.77 21.89
CA ILE A 524 12.53 6.70 22.91
C ILE A 524 13.48 6.56 24.10
N SER A 525 14.03 7.67 24.61
CA SER A 525 14.90 7.68 25.78
C SER A 525 14.56 8.84 26.70
N THR A 526 14.78 8.69 28.00
CA THR A 526 14.70 9.80 28.97
C THR A 526 16.01 10.58 29.11
N SER A 527 17.07 10.18 28.39
CA SER A 527 18.38 10.83 28.39
C SER A 527 18.68 11.50 27.06
N ARG A 528 18.83 12.84 27.10
CA ARG A 528 19.23 13.62 25.92
C ARG A 528 20.59 13.19 25.37
N LEU A 529 21.55 12.89 26.25
CA LEU A 529 22.89 12.44 25.88
C LEU A 529 22.82 11.11 25.11
N GLN A 530 22.02 10.17 25.61
CA GLN A 530 21.85 8.87 24.97
C GLN A 530 21.19 9.00 23.60
N ALA A 531 20.09 9.77 23.52
CA ALA A 531 19.40 10.02 22.25
C ALA A 531 20.31 10.73 21.24
N SER A 532 21.00 11.79 21.64
CA SER A 532 21.91 12.55 20.77
C SER A 532 23.05 11.67 20.25
N SER A 533 23.64 10.84 21.12
CA SER A 533 24.70 9.90 20.76
C SER A 533 24.20 8.83 19.79
N PHE A 534 23.00 8.28 20.03
CA PHE A 534 22.39 7.30 19.15
C PHE A 534 22.05 7.89 17.78
N PHE A 535 21.49 9.10 17.72
CA PHE A 535 21.25 9.81 16.47
C PHE A 535 22.53 9.98 15.65
N CYS A 536 23.63 10.43 16.27
CA CYS A 536 24.93 10.54 15.63
C CYS A 536 25.44 9.17 15.13
N ARG A 537 25.24 8.11 15.92
CA ARG A 537 25.59 6.74 15.52
C ARG A 537 24.80 6.28 14.29
N LEU A 538 23.50 6.58 14.23
CA LEU A 538 22.64 6.24 13.11
C LEU A 538 23.03 6.98 11.82
N ARG A 539 23.36 8.28 11.92
CA ARG A 539 23.82 9.08 10.77
C ARG A 539 25.14 8.57 10.18
N ARG A 540 26.07 8.12 11.01
CA ARG A 540 27.33 7.51 10.56
C ARG A 540 27.11 6.18 9.81
N GLY A 541 25.99 5.50 10.07
CA GLY A 541 25.66 4.21 9.47
C GLY A 541 26.55 3.06 9.94
N PHE A 542 26.26 1.85 9.47
CA PHE A 542 26.94 0.62 9.86
C PHE A 542 27.53 -0.02 8.59
N HIS A 543 28.78 0.33 8.30
CA HIS A 543 29.45 -0.02 7.05
C HIS A 543 29.49 -1.53 6.77
N GLU A 544 29.87 -2.33 7.77
CA GLU A 544 29.91 -3.80 7.67
C GLU A 544 28.55 -4.41 7.26
N PHE A 545 27.46 -3.76 7.65
CA PHE A 545 26.10 -4.20 7.37
C PHE A 545 25.48 -3.49 6.16
N ASN A 546 26.22 -2.61 5.47
CA ASN A 546 25.71 -1.71 4.44
C ASN A 546 24.39 -1.02 4.85
N CYS A 547 24.29 -0.66 6.14
CA CYS A 547 23.07 -0.14 6.75
C CYS A 547 23.22 1.35 6.99
N TYR A 548 22.53 2.14 6.19
CA TYR A 548 22.54 3.61 6.26
C TYR A 548 21.10 4.11 6.36
N MET A 549 20.90 5.17 7.15
CA MET A 549 19.58 5.76 7.33
C MET A 549 19.27 6.75 6.21
N ASN A 550 17.99 6.85 5.86
CA ASN A 550 17.50 7.82 4.90
C ASN A 550 17.43 9.21 5.55
N GLU A 551 18.32 10.10 5.12
CA GLU A 551 18.44 11.45 5.69
C GLU A 551 17.13 12.26 5.59
N GLU A 552 16.39 12.12 4.49
CA GLU A 552 15.12 12.82 4.28
C GLU A 552 14.00 12.32 5.20
N LYS A 553 14.17 11.17 5.86
CA LYS A 553 13.13 10.54 6.68
C LYS A 553 13.48 10.44 8.15
N PHE A 554 14.47 11.20 8.62
CA PHE A 554 14.68 11.34 10.07
C PHE A 554 13.54 12.13 10.72
N GLY A 555 13.25 11.76 11.96
CA GLY A 555 12.33 12.44 12.85
C GLY A 555 12.92 12.61 14.24
N LEU A 556 12.97 13.83 14.75
CA LEU A 556 13.41 14.17 16.10
C LEU A 556 12.38 15.10 16.76
N ASN A 557 12.26 15.05 18.09
CA ASN A 557 11.50 16.01 18.89
C ASN A 557 12.38 16.94 19.74
N PHE A 558 13.70 16.95 19.52
CA PHE A 558 14.65 17.76 20.28
C PHE A 558 15.73 18.35 19.37
N ASP A 559 16.31 19.46 19.80
CA ASP A 559 17.34 20.16 19.05
C ASP A 559 18.71 19.51 19.21
N MET A 560 19.43 19.47 18.09
CA MET A 560 20.85 19.12 18.04
C MET A 560 21.63 20.40 17.75
N ASN A 561 22.42 20.86 18.74
CA ASN A 561 23.10 22.18 18.78
C ASN A 561 24.09 22.48 17.62
N HIS A 562 24.17 21.64 16.58
CA HIS A 562 25.07 21.81 15.42
C HIS A 562 24.42 21.52 14.05
N LEU A 563 23.09 21.39 13.95
CA LEU A 563 22.42 21.00 12.69
C LEU A 563 21.25 21.93 12.33
N LEU A 564 21.56 23.21 12.16
CA LEU A 564 20.69 24.19 11.50
C LEU A 564 20.52 23.80 10.02
N GLY A 565 19.54 22.95 9.71
CA GLY A 565 19.25 22.58 8.31
C GLY A 565 18.47 21.29 8.10
N LEU A 566 18.42 20.39 9.09
CA LEU A 566 17.61 19.16 9.00
C LEU A 566 16.15 19.46 9.32
N ARG A 567 15.37 19.87 8.30
CA ARG A 567 13.90 19.86 8.39
C ARG A 567 13.42 18.41 8.50
N SER A 568 12.99 18.03 9.70
CA SER A 568 12.43 16.71 9.99
C SER A 568 11.12 16.50 9.21
N ASN A 569 11.16 15.73 8.12
CA ASN A 569 9.97 15.41 7.33
C ASN A 569 8.99 14.47 8.05
N ARG A 570 9.35 13.94 9.22
CA ARG A 570 8.49 13.07 10.04
C ARG A 570 7.81 13.77 11.20
N LEU A 571 8.33 14.92 11.64
CA LEU A 571 7.63 15.78 12.59
C LEU A 571 6.36 16.32 11.93
N TYR A 572 5.26 16.31 12.65
CA TYR A 572 3.99 16.87 12.23
C TYR A 572 3.44 17.72 13.37
N ALA A 573 3.20 19.00 13.12
CA ALA A 573 2.49 19.87 14.04
C ALA A 573 1.04 20.01 13.57
N GLY A 574 0.09 19.72 14.46
CA GLY A 574 -1.31 20.00 14.23
C GLY A 574 -1.60 21.49 14.29
N ASP A 575 -2.77 21.89 13.77
CA ASP A 575 -3.24 23.28 13.87
C ASP A 575 -3.55 23.68 15.34
N ASP A 576 -3.61 22.70 16.24
CA ASP A 576 -3.69 22.85 17.71
C ASP A 576 -2.33 23.07 18.38
N GLY A 577 -1.24 23.15 17.61
CA GLY A 577 0.12 23.30 18.12
C GLY A 577 0.72 22.00 18.67
N ILE A 578 -0.02 20.88 18.69
CA ILE A 578 0.49 19.62 19.21
C ILE A 578 1.41 18.99 18.18
N SER A 579 2.62 18.61 18.62
CA SER A 579 3.64 18.01 17.77
C SER A 579 3.69 16.49 17.92
N PHE A 580 3.80 15.80 16.79
CA PHE A 580 3.81 14.34 16.68
C PHE A 580 4.97 13.86 15.82
N LEU A 581 5.55 12.72 16.18
CA LEU A 581 6.42 11.96 15.29
C LEU A 581 5.67 10.81 14.64
N ARG A 582 5.84 10.69 13.32
CA ARG A 582 5.22 9.64 12.50
C ARG A 582 6.06 8.38 12.47
N TRP A 583 5.51 7.28 12.94
CA TRP A 583 6.14 5.97 12.85
C TRP A 583 5.13 4.88 12.49
N SER A 584 5.35 4.18 11.38
CA SER A 584 4.59 2.99 10.99
C SER A 584 3.05 3.09 11.07
N GLY A 585 2.50 4.26 10.71
CA GLY A 585 1.05 4.54 10.72
C GLY A 585 0.47 5.00 12.07
N LEU A 586 1.34 5.26 13.04
CA LEU A 586 1.04 5.84 14.34
C LEU A 586 1.64 7.25 14.44
N PHE A 587 0.93 8.10 15.17
CA PHE A 587 1.45 9.34 15.73
C PHE A 587 1.84 9.09 17.18
N VAL A 588 3.08 9.44 17.52
CA VAL A 588 3.56 9.48 18.90
C VAL A 588 3.62 10.95 19.30
N ASN A 589 2.84 11.34 20.32
CA ASN A 589 2.87 12.71 20.84
C ASN A 589 4.27 13.01 21.40
N CYS A 590 4.87 14.12 20.96
CA CYS A 590 6.24 14.48 21.31
C CYS A 590 6.42 14.85 22.78
N CYS A 591 5.34 15.21 23.48
CA CYS A 591 5.35 15.60 24.88
C CYS A 591 4.73 14.52 25.78
N THR A 592 3.57 13.97 25.39
CA THR A 592 2.81 13.06 26.27
C THR A 592 3.05 11.58 26.00
N LEU A 593 3.72 11.24 24.89
CA LEU A 593 3.90 9.87 24.37
C LEU A 593 2.60 9.11 24.08
N GLU A 594 1.45 9.80 24.12
CA GLU A 594 0.15 9.24 23.74
C GLU A 594 0.13 8.88 22.26
N ILE A 595 -0.67 7.85 21.93
CA ILE A 595 -0.68 7.23 20.61
C ILE A 595 -1.97 7.55 19.86
N GLN A 596 -1.81 8.13 18.68
CA GLN A 596 -2.90 8.40 17.75
C GLN A 596 -2.68 7.70 16.41
N ALA A 597 -3.76 7.58 15.63
CA ALA A 597 -3.68 7.08 14.26
C ALA A 597 -3.16 8.16 13.29
N ASP A 598 -2.14 7.83 12.49
CA ASP A 598 -1.66 8.74 11.44
C ASP A 598 -2.61 8.75 10.23
N TYR A 599 -3.26 9.89 9.99
CA TYR A 599 -4.14 10.15 8.84
C TYR A 599 -3.48 11.03 7.75
N THR A 600 -2.26 11.53 7.94
CA THR A 600 -1.57 12.42 6.98
C THR A 600 -1.31 11.74 5.63
N ARG A 601 -1.21 10.41 5.62
CA ARG A 601 -1.09 9.59 4.41
C ARG A 601 -2.24 9.73 3.40
N TYR A 602 -3.34 10.37 3.79
CA TYR A 602 -4.50 10.62 2.93
C TYR A 602 -4.54 12.05 2.36
N LEU A 603 -3.55 12.90 2.66
CA LEU A 603 -3.55 14.30 2.23
C LEU A 603 -3.19 14.49 0.75
N SER A 604 -2.26 13.67 0.23
CA SER A 604 -1.74 13.85 -1.12
C SER A 604 -2.63 13.33 -2.24
N THR A 605 -3.68 12.56 -1.93
CA THR A 605 -4.51 11.89 -2.94
C THR A 605 -5.98 11.91 -2.56
N HIS A 606 -6.86 11.92 -3.57
CA HIS A 606 -8.30 11.85 -3.30
C HIS A 606 -8.66 10.53 -2.61
N LEU A 607 -9.44 10.58 -1.53
CA LEU A 607 -9.71 9.43 -0.66
C LEU A 607 -10.37 8.25 -1.39
N SER A 608 -11.10 8.52 -2.47
CA SER A 608 -11.69 7.49 -3.32
C SER A 608 -10.65 6.51 -3.88
N SER A 609 -9.41 6.94 -4.11
CA SER A 609 -8.28 6.10 -4.55
C SER A 609 -7.96 4.94 -3.61
N THR A 610 -8.37 5.03 -2.34
CA THR A 610 -8.06 4.05 -1.29
C THR A 610 -8.99 2.84 -1.29
N GLN A 611 -10.05 2.86 -2.12
CA GLN A 611 -11.07 1.81 -2.12
C GLN A 611 -11.63 1.50 -3.51
N THR A 612 -11.84 0.21 -3.75
CA THR A 612 -12.59 -0.28 -4.90
C THR A 612 -14.10 -0.20 -4.67
N VAL A 613 -14.86 -0.04 -5.74
CA VAL A 613 -16.33 -0.09 -5.76
C VAL A 613 -16.79 -1.36 -6.44
N ILE A 614 -17.70 -2.10 -5.80
CA ILE A 614 -18.32 -3.27 -6.41
C ILE A 614 -19.66 -2.86 -7.02
N TRP A 615 -19.74 -3.02 -8.34
CA TRP A 615 -20.88 -2.60 -9.16
C TRP A 615 -21.91 -3.70 -9.42
N LYS A 616 -21.59 -4.97 -9.12
CA LYS A 616 -22.45 -6.15 -9.33
C LYS A 616 -22.69 -6.92 -8.02
N GLY A 617 -23.79 -7.66 -7.95
CA GLY A 617 -24.10 -8.51 -6.80
C GLY A 617 -24.77 -7.76 -5.66
N ARG A 618 -24.20 -7.80 -4.45
CA ARG A 618 -24.78 -7.22 -3.22
C ARG A 618 -23.97 -6.01 -2.74
N PRO A 619 -24.10 -4.82 -3.37
CA PRO A 619 -23.26 -3.65 -3.10
C PRO A 619 -23.36 -3.16 -1.64
N VAL A 620 -24.54 -3.24 -1.02
CA VAL A 620 -24.74 -2.88 0.40
C VAL A 620 -23.92 -3.78 1.32
N ARG A 621 -23.94 -5.09 1.10
CA ARG A 621 -23.17 -6.05 1.91
C ARG A 621 -21.67 -5.82 1.79
N GLU A 622 -21.19 -5.54 0.58
CA GLU A 622 -19.78 -5.24 0.38
C GLU A 622 -19.38 -3.94 1.05
N LEU A 623 -20.19 -2.88 0.92
CA LEU A 623 -19.93 -1.60 1.57
C LEU A 623 -19.83 -1.77 3.10
N LYS A 624 -20.76 -2.51 3.71
CA LYS A 624 -20.66 -2.89 5.13
C LYS A 624 -19.33 -3.58 5.43
N SER A 625 -18.95 -4.57 4.63
CA SER A 625 -17.69 -5.30 4.81
C SER A 625 -16.47 -4.38 4.69
N LYS A 626 -16.48 -3.43 3.74
CA LYS A 626 -15.38 -2.47 3.51
C LYS A 626 -15.21 -1.51 4.69
N LEU A 627 -16.30 -0.91 5.18
CA LEU A 627 -16.24 -0.02 6.35
C LEU A 627 -15.75 -0.77 7.58
N CYS A 628 -16.28 -1.97 7.86
CA CYS A 628 -15.80 -2.78 8.98
C CYS A 628 -14.33 -3.21 8.82
N ARG A 629 -13.89 -3.53 7.60
CA ARG A 629 -12.49 -3.91 7.32
C ARG A 629 -11.54 -2.73 7.52
N TYR A 630 -11.99 -1.51 7.25
CA TYR A 630 -11.27 -0.27 7.57
C TYR A 630 -11.21 0.00 9.09
N LEU A 631 -12.33 -0.12 9.80
CA LEU A 631 -12.38 0.12 11.26
C LEU A 631 -11.63 -0.94 12.06
N ARG A 632 -11.54 -2.18 11.57
CA ARG A 632 -10.91 -3.31 12.25
C ARG A 632 -9.52 -3.00 12.84
N PRO A 633 -8.52 -2.50 12.08
CA PRO A 633 -7.21 -2.16 12.62
C PRO A 633 -7.23 -0.95 13.56
N LYS A 634 -8.24 -0.07 13.46
CA LYS A 634 -8.42 1.06 14.40
C LYS A 634 -9.03 0.62 15.72
N CYS A 635 -9.54 -0.61 15.83
CA CYS A 635 -10.08 -1.19 17.06
C CYS A 635 -9.00 -1.97 17.86
N HIS A 636 -7.76 -1.48 17.89
CA HIS A 636 -6.63 -2.11 18.60
C HIS A 636 -6.43 -1.46 19.99
N PRO A 637 -6.06 -2.21 21.05
CA PRO A 637 -5.89 -1.66 22.41
C PRO A 637 -4.97 -0.44 22.49
N ILE A 638 -3.92 -0.38 21.65
CA ILE A 638 -2.99 0.76 21.57
C ILE A 638 -3.66 2.14 21.44
N PHE A 639 -4.90 2.23 20.93
CA PHE A 639 -5.64 3.50 20.78
C PHE A 639 -6.61 3.81 21.92
N PHE A 640 -6.93 2.83 22.77
CA PHE A 640 -8.01 2.94 23.77
C PHE A 640 -7.62 2.57 25.19
N ASP A 641 -6.41 2.04 25.39
CA ASP A 641 -5.91 1.70 26.72
C ASP A 641 -5.58 2.97 27.52
N SER A 642 -6.27 3.16 28.64
CA SER A 642 -6.09 4.26 29.58
C SER A 642 -4.70 4.26 30.26
N ASN A 643 -3.96 3.14 30.24
CA ASN A 643 -2.57 3.12 30.74
C ASN A 643 -1.65 4.05 29.95
N ILE A 644 -1.91 4.20 28.64
CA ILE A 644 -1.04 4.95 27.74
C ILE A 644 -1.70 6.18 27.11
N ASN A 645 -3.04 6.24 27.05
CA ASN A 645 -3.78 7.36 26.48
C ASN A 645 -4.73 7.98 27.50
N SER A 646 -4.83 9.30 27.52
CA SER A 646 -5.84 10.02 28.29
C SER A 646 -7.26 9.76 27.78
N ALA A 647 -8.24 9.99 28.65
CA ALA A 647 -9.67 9.92 28.32
C ALA A 647 -10.04 10.76 27.07
N ALA A 648 -9.36 11.90 26.87
CA ALA A 648 -9.54 12.79 25.74
C ALA A 648 -9.02 12.16 24.44
N VAL A 649 -7.79 11.63 24.44
CA VAL A 649 -7.17 10.99 23.26
C VAL A 649 -7.89 9.68 22.88
N VAL A 650 -8.36 8.90 23.85
CA VAL A 650 -9.18 7.70 23.59
C VAL A 650 -10.43 8.05 22.77
N ARG A 651 -11.16 9.10 23.18
CA ARG A 651 -12.37 9.57 22.47
C ARG A 651 -12.04 10.20 21.12
N LEU A 652 -10.92 10.95 21.03
CA LEU A 652 -10.44 11.53 19.77
C LEU A 652 -10.12 10.42 18.75
N ASN A 653 -9.42 9.36 19.15
CA ASN A 653 -9.11 8.21 18.28
C ASN A 653 -10.38 7.55 17.72
N ILE A 654 -11.43 7.41 18.54
CA ILE A 654 -12.75 6.89 18.10
C ILE A 654 -13.37 7.84 17.08
N TYR A 655 -13.41 9.13 17.41
CA TYR A 655 -14.03 10.16 16.59
C TYR A 655 -13.38 10.27 15.20
N GLN A 656 -12.05 10.41 15.15
CA GLN A 656 -11.28 10.51 13.91
C GLN A 656 -11.41 9.24 13.06
N ALA A 657 -11.45 8.06 13.69
CA ALA A 657 -11.68 6.80 12.97
C ALA A 657 -13.04 6.82 12.25
N PHE A 658 -14.09 7.34 12.89
CA PHE A 658 -15.41 7.49 12.27
C PHE A 658 -15.49 8.62 11.25
N LEU A 659 -14.78 9.73 11.43
CA LEU A 659 -14.69 10.80 10.43
C LEU A 659 -14.21 10.25 9.09
N LEU A 660 -13.06 9.56 9.07
CA LEU A 660 -12.56 8.96 7.84
C LEU A 660 -13.47 7.81 7.35
N CYS A 661 -14.12 7.07 8.25
CA CYS A 661 -15.13 6.06 7.87
C CYS A 661 -16.29 6.68 7.09
N ALA A 662 -16.78 7.85 7.54
CA ALA A 662 -17.84 8.60 6.90
C ALA A 662 -17.40 9.16 5.54
N MET A 663 -16.17 9.65 5.43
CA MET A 663 -15.62 10.13 4.16
C MET A 663 -15.50 8.96 3.15
N LYS A 664 -15.01 7.80 3.59
CA LYS A 664 -14.97 6.57 2.76
C LYS A 664 -16.36 6.11 2.34
N PHE A 665 -17.34 6.16 3.25
CA PHE A 665 -18.73 5.89 2.90
C PHE A 665 -19.23 6.84 1.80
N HIS A 666 -18.97 8.15 1.94
CA HIS A 666 -19.35 9.14 0.92
C HIS A 666 -18.73 8.83 -0.44
N CYS A 667 -17.41 8.65 -0.49
CA CYS A 667 -16.69 8.33 -1.73
C CYS A 667 -17.31 7.10 -2.43
N TYR A 668 -17.61 6.05 -1.67
CA TYR A 668 -18.19 4.82 -2.23
C TYR A 668 -19.58 5.06 -2.80
N ILE A 669 -20.45 5.76 -2.06
CA ILE A 669 -21.81 6.07 -2.52
C ILE A 669 -21.80 7.02 -3.71
N SER A 670 -20.90 8.00 -3.72
CA SER A 670 -20.76 8.97 -4.81
C SER A 670 -20.38 8.26 -6.12
N ASP A 671 -19.41 7.34 -6.06
CA ASP A 671 -19.02 6.51 -7.19
C ASP A 671 -20.17 5.58 -7.61
N LEU A 672 -20.78 4.83 -6.68
CA LEU A 672 -21.86 3.87 -6.97
C LEU A 672 -23.07 4.54 -7.65
N ALA A 673 -23.41 5.77 -7.22
CA ALA A 673 -24.52 6.56 -7.75
C ALA A 673 -24.40 6.87 -9.25
N ARG A 674 -23.22 6.70 -9.86
CA ARG A 674 -23.06 6.77 -11.33
C ARG A 674 -23.82 5.68 -12.06
N ILE A 675 -24.19 4.59 -11.38
CA ILE A 675 -24.88 3.42 -11.94
C ILE A 675 -26.19 3.16 -11.21
N ALA A 676 -26.17 3.10 -9.88
CA ALA A 676 -27.32 2.77 -9.07
C ALA A 676 -27.36 3.64 -7.81
N ARG A 677 -28.55 4.15 -7.46
CA ARG A 677 -28.80 4.80 -6.18
C ARG A 677 -29.36 3.76 -5.20
N LEU A 678 -28.88 3.78 -3.97
CA LEU A 678 -29.42 2.94 -2.90
C LEU A 678 -30.49 3.70 -2.13
N SER A 679 -31.38 2.96 -1.45
CA SER A 679 -32.39 3.57 -0.58
C SER A 679 -31.78 4.16 0.69
N THR A 680 -32.44 5.16 1.26
CA THR A 680 -32.05 5.79 2.53
C THR A 680 -31.94 4.77 3.67
N LYS A 681 -32.85 3.78 3.71
CA LYS A 681 -32.77 2.65 4.66
C LYS A 681 -31.48 1.84 4.52
N SER A 682 -30.99 1.64 3.30
CA SER A 682 -29.73 0.93 3.06
C SER A 682 -28.52 1.74 3.53
N TYR A 683 -28.53 3.06 3.34
CA TYR A 683 -27.50 3.93 3.90
C TYR A 683 -27.45 3.84 5.42
N PHE A 684 -28.60 4.02 6.07
CA PHE A 684 -28.70 3.96 7.53
C PHE A 684 -28.21 2.62 8.09
N ASP A 685 -28.64 1.50 7.50
CA ASP A 685 -28.23 0.14 7.88
C ASP A 685 -26.70 -0.09 7.72
N VAL A 686 -26.07 0.49 6.70
CA VAL A 686 -24.61 0.48 6.54
C VAL A 686 -23.91 1.21 7.68
N LEU A 687 -24.37 2.43 7.99
CA LEU A 687 -23.77 3.26 9.05
C LEU A 687 -23.94 2.58 10.42
N GLU A 688 -25.13 2.08 10.72
CA GLU A 688 -25.39 1.36 11.97
C GLU A 688 -24.53 0.09 12.11
N THR A 689 -24.33 -0.64 11.01
CA THR A 689 -23.44 -1.82 11.00
C THR A 689 -22.02 -1.43 11.41
N SER A 690 -21.51 -0.28 10.98
CA SER A 690 -20.17 0.20 11.32
C SER A 690 -20.04 0.61 12.81
N LEU A 691 -21.05 1.30 13.35
CA LEU A 691 -21.12 1.67 14.77
C LEU A 691 -21.13 0.41 15.65
N ARG A 692 -22.03 -0.53 15.33
CA ARG A 692 -22.14 -1.82 16.02
C ARG A 692 -20.84 -2.64 15.92
N HIS A 693 -20.13 -2.55 14.79
CA HIS A 693 -18.87 -3.25 14.61
C HIS A 693 -17.80 -2.74 15.59
N MET A 694 -17.56 -1.42 15.66
CA MET A 694 -16.57 -0.86 16.56
C MET A 694 -16.92 -1.12 18.03
N LYS A 695 -18.18 -0.91 18.45
CA LYS A 695 -18.64 -1.25 19.81
C LYS A 695 -18.31 -2.69 20.21
N LYS A 696 -18.67 -3.66 19.35
CA LYS A 696 -18.38 -5.08 19.59
C LYS A 696 -16.89 -5.35 19.68
N ARG A 697 -16.08 -4.68 18.87
CA ARG A 697 -14.62 -4.87 18.84
C ARG A 697 -13.96 -4.29 20.08
N ILE A 698 -14.31 -3.06 20.47
CA ILE A 698 -13.82 -2.44 21.71
C ILE A 698 -14.23 -3.25 22.93
N LYS A 699 -15.47 -3.74 22.99
CA LYS A 699 -15.91 -4.65 24.06
C LYS A 699 -15.04 -5.92 24.15
N HIS A 700 -14.54 -6.43 23.03
CA HIS A 700 -13.64 -7.59 23.00
C HIS A 700 -12.19 -7.25 23.35
N ILE A 701 -11.79 -5.97 23.41
CA ILE A 701 -10.43 -5.59 23.85
C ILE A 701 -10.20 -6.01 25.30
N LYS A 702 -11.24 -6.06 26.14
CA LYS A 702 -11.16 -6.61 27.50
C LYS A 702 -10.71 -8.08 27.56
N LYS A 703 -10.71 -8.80 26.43
CA LYS A 703 -10.22 -10.19 26.30
C LYS A 703 -8.85 -10.27 25.62
N PHE A 704 -8.19 -9.13 25.42
CA PHE A 704 -6.86 -9.08 24.83
C PHE A 704 -5.85 -9.66 25.82
N THR A 705 -5.02 -10.58 25.35
CA THR A 705 -3.98 -11.22 26.17
C THR A 705 -2.69 -10.41 26.02
N SER A 706 -2.26 -9.78 27.11
CA SER A 706 -0.99 -9.08 27.26
C SER A 706 -0.53 -9.21 28.72
N GLU A 707 0.76 -9.01 28.98
CA GLU A 707 1.32 -9.01 30.33
C GLU A 707 0.61 -8.01 31.23
N ILE A 708 0.36 -6.81 30.68
CA ILE A 708 -0.43 -5.77 31.33
C ILE A 708 -1.79 -5.68 30.62
N PRO A 709 -2.91 -5.96 31.31
CA PRO A 709 -4.23 -5.93 30.70
C PRO A 709 -4.64 -4.48 30.36
N PRO A 710 -5.26 -4.23 29.18
CA PRO A 710 -5.73 -2.90 28.82
C PRO A 710 -6.87 -2.43 29.70
N ILE A 711 -6.81 -1.16 30.13
CA ILE A 711 -7.89 -0.48 30.85
C ILE A 711 -8.73 0.30 29.84
N ILE A 712 -10.03 0.01 29.75
CA ILE A 712 -10.93 0.63 28.76
C ILE A 712 -12.03 1.42 29.46
N GLU A 713 -11.85 2.73 29.53
CA GLU A 713 -12.74 3.71 30.20
C GLU A 713 -13.55 4.55 29.20
N VAL A 714 -14.16 3.86 28.23
CA VAL A 714 -15.10 4.48 27.29
C VAL A 714 -16.41 3.72 27.28
N GLU A 715 -17.50 4.46 27.42
CA GLU A 715 -18.83 3.86 27.46
C GLU A 715 -19.33 3.50 26.06
N MET A 716 -20.19 2.48 25.99
CA MET A 716 -20.78 2.08 24.72
C MET A 716 -21.71 3.16 24.14
N GLY A 717 -22.26 4.04 24.97
CA GLY A 717 -23.02 5.23 24.56
C GLY A 717 -22.13 6.24 23.85
N GLU A 718 -20.96 6.55 24.41
CA GLU A 718 -19.99 7.48 23.84
C GLU A 718 -19.51 7.05 22.45
N ILE A 719 -19.23 5.77 22.26
CA ILE A 719 -18.82 5.25 20.95
C ILE A 719 -19.91 5.49 19.90
N GLU A 720 -21.19 5.33 20.26
CA GLU A 720 -22.30 5.62 19.35
C GLU A 720 -22.41 7.10 19.05
N TRP A 721 -22.36 7.91 20.11
CA TRP A 721 -22.49 9.35 20.03
C TRP A 721 -21.40 9.95 19.15
N LEU A 722 -20.12 9.62 19.40
CA LEU A 722 -18.97 10.08 18.60
C LEU A 722 -19.10 9.65 17.14
N GLY A 723 -19.51 8.40 16.89
CA GLY A 723 -19.69 7.91 15.53
C GLY A 723 -20.85 8.60 14.79
N LEU A 724 -21.97 8.86 15.46
CA LEU A 724 -23.11 9.59 14.88
C LEU A 724 -22.73 11.04 14.58
N ILE A 725 -22.06 11.74 15.50
CA ILE A 725 -21.57 13.11 15.28
C ILE A 725 -20.63 13.15 14.08
N ALA A 726 -19.67 12.23 14.00
CA ALA A 726 -18.73 12.14 12.88
C ALA A 726 -19.45 11.94 11.54
N TYR A 727 -20.42 11.01 11.47
CA TYR A 727 -21.24 10.80 10.27
C TYR A 727 -22.04 12.05 9.90
N ILE A 728 -22.70 12.68 10.87
CA ILE A 728 -23.49 13.90 10.62
C ILE A 728 -22.58 15.00 10.08
N ARG A 729 -21.46 15.32 10.74
CA ARG A 729 -20.54 16.38 10.30
C ARG A 729 -20.04 16.16 8.87
N VAL A 730 -19.56 14.96 8.54
CA VAL A 730 -19.03 14.66 7.21
C VAL A 730 -20.12 14.71 6.14
N LEU A 731 -21.30 14.16 6.42
CA LEU A 731 -22.41 14.09 5.45
C LEU A 731 -23.14 15.43 5.29
N MET A 732 -23.14 16.30 6.31
CA MET A 732 -23.67 17.68 6.23
C MET A 732 -22.93 18.50 5.17
N ARG A 733 -21.61 18.34 5.03
CA ARG A 733 -20.83 18.97 3.93
C ARG A 733 -21.29 18.53 2.53
N LYS A 734 -22.07 17.44 2.44
CA LYS A 734 -22.63 16.88 1.20
C LYS A 734 -24.17 16.77 1.29
N GLN A 735 -24.82 17.67 2.04
CA GLN A 735 -26.23 17.60 2.44
C GLN A 735 -27.22 17.37 1.29
N SER A 736 -26.96 17.93 0.10
CA SER A 736 -27.82 17.76 -1.08
C SER A 736 -28.04 16.30 -1.48
N ARG A 737 -27.07 15.41 -1.18
CA ARG A 737 -27.16 13.97 -1.44
C ARG A 737 -27.84 13.19 -0.31
N TYR A 738 -27.81 13.72 0.92
CA TYR A 738 -28.18 12.99 2.14
C TYR A 738 -29.37 13.63 2.89
N ARG A 739 -30.20 14.41 2.19
CA ARG A 739 -31.33 15.15 2.75
C ARG A 739 -32.28 14.29 3.60
N GLU A 740 -32.54 13.05 3.18
CA GLU A 740 -33.40 12.12 3.93
C GLU A 740 -32.65 11.34 5.04
N LEU A 741 -31.35 11.13 4.89
CA LEU A 741 -30.54 10.35 5.84
C LEU A 741 -30.16 11.18 7.07
N LEU A 742 -29.85 12.46 6.87
CA LEU A 742 -29.39 13.36 7.93
C LEU A 742 -30.42 13.52 9.07
N PRO A 743 -31.73 13.72 8.82
CA PRO A 743 -32.74 13.76 9.87
C PRO A 743 -32.80 12.45 10.69
N LEU A 744 -32.68 11.29 10.04
CA LEU A 744 -32.67 9.99 10.72
C LEU A 744 -31.47 9.85 11.65
N LEU A 745 -30.29 10.30 11.20
CA LEU A 745 -29.09 10.30 12.04
C LEU A 745 -29.20 11.27 13.22
N LYS A 746 -29.75 12.47 13.00
CA LYS A 746 -30.01 13.45 14.07
C LYS A 746 -31.01 12.94 15.08
N SER A 747 -32.12 12.34 14.64
CA SER A 747 -33.11 11.70 15.52
C SER A 747 -32.47 10.59 16.36
N LYS A 748 -31.66 9.74 15.73
CA LYS A 748 -30.91 8.70 16.47
C LYS A 748 -29.91 9.29 17.45
N LEU A 749 -29.22 10.37 17.10
CA LEU A 749 -28.31 11.08 18.00
C LEU A 749 -29.05 11.62 19.23
N MET A 750 -30.22 12.25 19.06
CA MET A 750 -31.04 12.74 20.18
C MET A 750 -31.54 11.60 21.08
N ALA A 751 -31.77 10.41 20.53
CA ALA A 751 -32.17 9.23 21.29
C ALA A 751 -31.01 8.65 22.12
N VAL A 752 -29.75 8.88 21.72
CA VAL A 752 -28.57 8.57 22.53
C VAL A 752 -28.45 9.68 23.60
N ARG A 753 -29.29 9.58 24.65
CA ARG A 753 -29.29 10.53 25.77
C ARG A 753 -27.89 10.56 26.42
N TYR A 754 -27.24 11.71 26.34
CA TYR A 754 -26.05 12.08 27.12
C TYR A 754 -26.41 13.36 27.89
N PRO A 755 -25.91 13.58 29.13
CA PRO A 755 -26.29 14.74 29.93
C PRO A 755 -26.05 16.06 29.20
N GLU A 756 -26.85 17.08 29.58
CA GLU A 756 -26.86 18.42 28.95
C GLU A 756 -25.48 19.09 28.92
N SER A 757 -24.55 18.69 29.79
CA SER A 757 -23.13 19.05 29.72
C SER A 757 -22.28 17.89 29.17
N LEU A 758 -21.77 18.07 27.95
CA LEU A 758 -20.75 17.21 27.37
C LEU A 758 -19.51 17.14 28.27
N SER A 759 -19.00 15.93 28.54
CA SER A 759 -17.75 15.78 29.29
C SER A 759 -16.60 16.50 28.59
N PRO A 760 -15.61 17.05 29.33
CA PRO A 760 -14.47 17.74 28.74
C PRO A 760 -13.75 16.90 27.68
N ALA A 761 -13.66 15.59 27.90
CA ALA A 761 -13.03 14.66 26.96
C ALA A 761 -13.83 14.49 25.65
N LEU A 762 -15.17 14.54 25.68
CA LEU A 762 -16.00 14.52 24.47
C LEU A 762 -15.96 15.86 23.72
N LYS A 763 -15.91 16.98 24.46
CA LYS A 763 -15.70 18.31 23.86
C LYS A 763 -14.35 18.37 23.13
N TYR A 764 -13.27 17.95 23.80
CA TYR A 764 -11.94 17.84 23.20
C TYR A 764 -11.97 16.97 21.93
N ALA A 765 -12.54 15.77 22.01
CA ALA A 765 -12.57 14.85 20.87
C ALA A 765 -13.33 15.40 19.65
N THR A 766 -14.33 16.27 19.86
CA THR A 766 -15.18 16.83 18.80
C THR A 766 -14.83 18.26 18.42
N ASP A 767 -13.79 18.85 19.01
CA ASP A 767 -13.22 20.10 18.51
C ASP A 767 -12.58 19.85 17.13
N ASP A 768 -12.84 20.77 16.20
CA ASP A 768 -12.30 20.66 14.84
C ASP A 768 -10.78 20.90 14.80
N ILE A 769 -10.21 21.61 15.79
CA ILE A 769 -8.77 21.90 15.85
C ILE A 769 -7.94 20.62 15.95
N HIS A 770 -8.38 19.66 16.78
CA HIS A 770 -7.74 18.36 17.00
C HIS A 770 -7.98 17.35 15.87
N SER A 771 -8.84 17.67 14.90
CA SER A 771 -9.11 16.85 13.71
C SER A 771 -8.83 17.59 12.40
N SER A 772 -8.15 18.73 12.46
CA SER A 772 -7.84 19.62 11.34
C SER A 772 -7.25 18.89 10.13
N THR A 773 -6.32 17.95 10.37
CA THR A 773 -5.71 17.09 9.33
C THR A 773 -6.74 16.34 8.50
N LEU A 774 -7.80 15.80 9.12
CA LEU A 774 -8.82 15.04 8.41
C LEU A 774 -9.65 15.95 7.50
N TRP A 775 -9.86 17.20 7.91
CA TRP A 775 -10.64 18.16 7.12
C TRP A 775 -9.90 18.67 5.88
N LYS A 776 -8.58 18.50 5.82
CA LYS A 776 -7.73 18.76 4.65
C LYS A 776 -7.77 17.61 3.61
N ILE A 777 -8.35 16.45 3.94
CA ILE A 777 -8.47 15.31 3.02
C ILE A 777 -9.51 15.61 1.92
N ARG A 778 -9.17 15.31 0.65
CA ARG A 778 -10.08 15.46 -0.50
C ARG A 778 -11.00 14.23 -0.63
N TYR A 779 -12.33 14.40 -0.54
CA TYR A 779 -13.31 13.29 -0.59
C TYR A 779 -14.69 13.59 -1.22
#